data_AF-A0A0C3AZM8-F1
#
_entry.id   AF-A0A0C3AZM8-F1
#
_cell.length_a   1.000
_cell.length_b   1.000
_cell.length_c   1.000
_cell.angle_alpha   90.00
_cell.angle_beta   90.00
_cell.angle_gamma   90.00
#
_symmetry.space_group_name_H-M   'P 1'
#
loop_
_entity.id
_entity.type
_entity.pdbx_description
1 polymer ?
#
loop_
_entity_poly.entity_id
_entity_poly.type
_entity_poly.pdbx_seq_one_letter_code
_entity_poly.pdbx_strand_id
1 'polypeptide(L)'
;MRQANQSIEDAQLRTALENMRYKACTPSDIAFLRTRIAGRGPNDPKLAQKRFRNVSIITARNAQRDKINELGCERFAIENGQTLHSFYSIDRWRNPDTKRQRGGRPKKTLIDPVRKSNVIAPHLQRILRDQPPASSNKHVAGKLTLCVGLPVMLKHNDATECCITKGAEATVVSWQTAKGPEGQTVLDTLFVKLRDPPKTVKIDGLPENVVPITRHTTATMCTLPNDDEISLSRDQVLVLPNFAMTDYSSQGRTRMNNVVDLNSCYTHQSYYTCLSRSASAGGTIIVQGFDPKVITGGASGYLRQEFRELELLDEITRLRFENALPESITGNRRNVIIRQFQEWKGTDYVPHDVHHSIRWNKQDPLEMLNVVTDTPWQLVKNNKYGKNQRSTLTSKSNITGFVAANGSVPVGHTQKRKLDHDDTDKIPRKMIKMSEDILDDLQGPKGFIWDGENYSCAYDSLLTILLSIWSQDCVKWKGDFKDMNKIMNVLATGFHHAKLNRGSLESARNKIRHLLHQRMPGLFPYGLVGTAVNELAKQLLRSDNVIASAWQQCIECENESNLHNDLQTCVIQCDYDRDCTTSVCLQKRFRERHPRRRCAQCDGEIDNIMRFDVLPKILVLAMSDASVRVSKKISFHDDGSVVVFGLKGIVYFGDFHYTARVCTGGSVWFHDGMVTGRGCTYEKKLSEFTDAELSTCNGKTTSLVIYAQ
;
A
#
# COMPACT_ATOMS: atom_id res chain seq x y z
N MET A 1 -13.94 -1.03 32.87
CA MET A 1 -14.74 -1.66 31.78
C MET A 1 -16.22 -1.68 32.18
N ARG A 2 -17.16 -1.87 31.24
CA ARG A 2 -18.60 -2.06 31.54
C ARG A 2 -18.95 -3.56 31.57
N GLN A 3 -18.49 -4.26 32.61
CA GLN A 3 -18.98 -5.60 32.90
C GLN A 3 -20.34 -5.49 33.60
N ALA A 4 -21.26 -6.41 33.30
CA ALA A 4 -22.60 -6.41 33.91
C ALA A 4 -22.61 -7.08 35.30
N ASN A 5 -21.71 -8.05 35.50
CA ASN A 5 -21.55 -8.83 36.73
C ASN A 5 -20.10 -8.72 37.22
N GLN A 6 -19.85 -9.20 38.44
CA GLN A 6 -18.52 -9.30 39.05
C GLN A 6 -18.34 -10.67 39.72
N SER A 7 -18.37 -11.75 38.95
CA SER A 7 -17.89 -13.05 39.41
C SER A 7 -16.36 -13.10 39.52
N ILE A 8 -15.81 -14.21 40.05
CA ILE A 8 -14.36 -14.46 40.08
C ILE A 8 -13.80 -14.52 38.64
N GLU A 9 -14.52 -15.16 37.73
CA GLU A 9 -14.17 -15.22 36.31
C GLU A 9 -14.29 -13.86 35.61
N ASP A 10 -15.27 -13.02 36.00
CA ASP A 10 -15.35 -11.64 35.49
C ASP A 10 -14.14 -10.81 35.96
N ALA A 11 -13.70 -10.98 37.21
CA ALA A 11 -12.48 -10.35 37.71
C ALA A 11 -11.23 -10.87 36.96
N GLN A 12 -11.11 -12.18 36.72
CA GLN A 12 -10.03 -12.75 35.90
C GLN A 12 -10.05 -12.21 34.46
N LEU A 13 -11.23 -12.07 33.83
CA LEU A 13 -11.36 -11.45 32.51
C LEU A 13 -10.95 -9.98 32.53
N ARG A 14 -11.26 -9.26 33.61
CA ARG A 14 -10.90 -7.85 33.80
C ARG A 14 -9.39 -7.67 33.86
N THR A 15 -8.71 -8.38 34.76
CA THR A 15 -7.24 -8.39 34.88
C THR A 15 -6.57 -8.84 33.58
N ALA A 16 -7.07 -9.89 32.93
CA ALA A 16 -6.55 -10.34 31.65
C ALA A 16 -6.67 -9.28 30.54
N LEU A 17 -7.76 -8.50 30.52
CA LEU A 17 -7.95 -7.40 29.56
C LEU A 17 -7.10 -6.17 29.89
N GLU A 18 -6.91 -5.85 31.17
CA GLU A 18 -6.02 -4.78 31.64
C GLU A 18 -4.56 -5.08 31.28
N ASN A 19 -4.07 -6.28 31.58
CA ASN A 19 -2.75 -6.74 31.15
C ASN A 19 -2.62 -6.79 29.61
N MET A 20 -3.65 -7.23 28.89
CA MET A 20 -3.66 -7.30 27.43
C MET A 20 -3.57 -5.92 26.76
N ARG A 21 -4.17 -4.87 27.35
CA ARG A 21 -4.08 -3.48 26.85
C ARG A 21 -2.63 -3.02 26.67
N TYR A 22 -1.72 -3.51 27.52
CA TYR A 22 -0.30 -3.18 27.52
C TYR A 22 0.61 -4.32 27.02
N LYS A 23 0.04 -5.38 26.43
CA LYS A 23 0.76 -6.60 25.97
C LYS A 23 1.56 -7.27 27.10
N ALA A 24 0.97 -7.30 28.29
CA ALA A 24 1.58 -7.76 29.54
C ALA A 24 0.87 -8.98 30.16
N CYS A 25 0.14 -9.79 29.38
CA CYS A 25 -0.58 -10.94 29.91
C CYS A 25 0.33 -11.92 30.66
N THR A 26 -0.10 -12.29 31.87
CA THR A 26 0.55 -13.26 32.74
C THR A 26 0.22 -14.70 32.31
N PRO A 27 0.98 -15.71 32.80
CA PRO A 27 0.61 -17.12 32.61
C PRO A 27 -0.80 -17.45 33.12
N SER A 28 -1.24 -16.81 34.21
CA SER A 28 -2.60 -16.88 34.76
C SER A 28 -3.66 -16.33 33.80
N ASP A 29 -3.42 -15.17 33.17
CA ASP A 29 -4.35 -14.60 32.19
C ASP A 29 -4.49 -15.52 30.97
N ILE A 30 -3.38 -16.10 30.51
CA ILE A 30 -3.35 -17.04 29.37
C ILE A 30 -4.08 -18.33 29.73
N ALA A 31 -3.89 -18.86 30.94
CA ALA A 31 -4.60 -20.03 31.44
C ALA A 31 -6.11 -19.77 31.54
N PHE A 32 -6.52 -18.63 32.11
CA PHE A 32 -7.91 -18.21 32.17
C PHE A 32 -8.54 -18.08 30.78
N LEU A 33 -7.89 -17.36 29.85
CA LEU A 33 -8.38 -17.18 28.48
C LEU A 33 -8.50 -18.51 27.73
N ARG A 34 -7.62 -19.49 28.00
CA ARG A 34 -7.74 -20.84 27.45
C ARG A 34 -9.02 -21.55 27.92
N THR A 35 -9.53 -21.30 29.13
CA THR A 35 -10.84 -21.83 29.57
C THR A 35 -12.04 -21.23 28.81
N ARG A 36 -11.84 -20.18 28.00
CA ARG A 36 -12.88 -19.60 27.14
C ARG A 36 -12.83 -20.15 25.70
N ILE A 37 -11.88 -21.02 25.36
CA ILE A 37 -11.79 -21.65 24.03
C ILE A 37 -12.91 -22.67 23.87
N ALA A 38 -13.60 -22.63 22.72
CA ALA A 38 -14.66 -23.58 22.40
C ALA A 38 -14.11 -25.00 22.20
N GLY A 39 -14.83 -26.01 22.72
CA GLY A 39 -14.33 -27.38 22.74
C GLY A 39 -15.41 -28.46 22.83
N ARG A 40 -14.97 -29.70 23.05
CA ARG A 40 -15.81 -30.91 23.06
C ARG A 40 -16.04 -31.49 24.46
N GLY A 41 -15.26 -31.08 25.47
CA GLY A 41 -15.39 -31.51 26.85
C GLY A 41 -16.74 -31.12 27.48
N PRO A 42 -17.10 -31.66 28.65
CA PRO A 42 -18.38 -31.37 29.30
C PRO A 42 -18.51 -29.87 29.63
N ASN A 43 -17.45 -29.28 30.17
CA ASN A 43 -17.43 -27.90 30.68
C ASN A 43 -17.00 -26.86 29.64
N ASP A 44 -16.54 -27.29 28.46
CA ASP A 44 -16.06 -26.40 27.40
C ASP A 44 -17.20 -25.50 26.87
N PRO A 45 -16.94 -24.21 26.58
CA PRO A 45 -17.89 -23.35 25.89
C PRO A 45 -18.31 -23.92 24.52
N LYS A 46 -19.63 -23.87 24.22
CA LYS A 46 -20.21 -24.55 23.04
C LYS A 46 -20.97 -23.56 22.15
N LEU A 47 -20.42 -23.33 20.95
CA LEU A 47 -21.01 -22.47 19.90
C LEU A 47 -22.40 -22.93 19.43
N ALA A 48 -22.74 -24.21 19.65
CA ALA A 48 -24.06 -24.77 19.35
C ALA A 48 -25.16 -24.38 20.37
N GLN A 49 -24.81 -23.81 21.54
CA GLN A 49 -25.82 -23.37 22.50
C GLN A 49 -26.73 -22.29 21.87
N LYS A 50 -28.05 -22.37 22.11
CA LYS A 50 -29.06 -21.43 21.58
C LYS A 50 -28.69 -19.96 21.79
N ARG A 51 -28.06 -19.63 22.92
CA ARG A 51 -27.58 -18.26 23.25
C ARG A 51 -26.45 -17.73 22.36
N PHE A 52 -25.70 -18.61 21.69
CA PHE A 52 -24.59 -18.26 20.79
C PHE A 52 -24.86 -18.55 19.30
N ARG A 53 -25.84 -19.42 18.96
CA ARG A 53 -26.01 -19.95 17.60
C ARG A 53 -26.08 -18.87 16.51
N ASN A 54 -26.75 -17.75 16.78
CA ASN A 54 -26.89 -16.61 15.86
C ASN A 54 -26.19 -15.33 16.37
N VAL A 55 -25.11 -15.50 17.16
CA VAL A 55 -24.30 -14.39 17.67
C VAL A 55 -23.13 -14.15 16.73
N SER A 56 -23.07 -12.95 16.14
CA SER A 56 -22.08 -12.56 15.14
C SER A 56 -20.63 -12.73 15.62
N ILE A 57 -19.87 -13.64 15.00
CA ILE A 57 -18.48 -13.92 15.35
C ILE A 57 -17.57 -12.75 14.94
N ILE A 58 -16.78 -12.22 15.87
CA ILE A 58 -15.77 -11.20 15.58
C ILE A 58 -14.55 -11.89 14.96
N THR A 59 -14.08 -11.38 13.81
CA THR A 59 -12.94 -11.90 13.04
C THR A 59 -11.98 -10.77 12.65
N ALA A 60 -10.72 -11.08 12.36
CA ALA A 60 -9.77 -10.07 11.89
C ALA A 60 -9.92 -9.74 10.39
N ARG A 61 -10.31 -10.71 9.56
CA ARG A 61 -10.27 -10.59 8.09
C ARG A 61 -11.68 -10.58 7.48
N ASN A 62 -11.93 -9.62 6.58
CA ASN A 62 -13.17 -9.56 5.79
C ASN A 62 -13.51 -10.89 5.08
N ALA A 63 -12.52 -11.63 4.60
CA ALA A 63 -12.74 -12.93 3.95
C ALA A 63 -13.23 -14.03 4.92
N GLN A 64 -12.74 -14.04 6.16
CA GLN A 64 -13.26 -14.95 7.20
C GLN A 64 -14.71 -14.60 7.54
N ARG A 65 -14.99 -13.31 7.74
CA ARG A 65 -16.35 -12.80 7.96
C ARG A 65 -17.29 -13.29 6.86
N ASP A 66 -16.92 -13.11 5.60
CA ASP A 66 -17.80 -13.41 4.47
C ASP A 66 -18.04 -14.92 4.32
N LYS A 67 -17.03 -15.78 4.55
CA LYS A 67 -17.25 -17.24 4.53
C LYS A 67 -18.09 -17.75 5.71
N ILE A 68 -17.92 -17.18 6.91
CA ILE A 68 -18.80 -17.50 8.06
C ILE A 68 -20.22 -16.99 7.82
N ASN A 69 -20.38 -15.85 7.16
CA ASN A 69 -21.68 -15.31 6.77
C ASN A 69 -22.40 -16.21 5.75
N GLU A 70 -21.71 -16.68 4.71
CA GLU A 70 -22.24 -17.61 3.69
C GLU A 70 -22.75 -18.91 4.33
N LEU A 71 -21.87 -19.63 5.05
CA LEU A 71 -22.22 -20.86 5.79
C LEU A 71 -23.30 -20.61 6.85
N GLY A 72 -23.29 -19.42 7.46
CA GLY A 72 -24.29 -18.98 8.42
C GLY A 72 -25.69 -18.84 7.81
N CYS A 73 -25.79 -18.34 6.58
CA CYS A 73 -27.05 -18.21 5.83
C CYS A 73 -27.61 -19.57 5.43
N GLU A 74 -26.79 -20.44 4.84
CA GLU A 74 -27.17 -21.81 4.44
C GLU A 74 -27.75 -22.58 5.62
N ARG A 75 -26.99 -22.61 6.72
CA ARG A 75 -27.40 -23.23 7.99
C ARG A 75 -28.66 -22.59 8.56
N PHE A 76 -28.76 -21.25 8.62
CA PHE A 76 -29.93 -20.59 9.20
C PHE A 76 -31.20 -20.88 8.40
N ALA A 77 -31.09 -20.94 7.07
CA ALA A 77 -32.20 -21.32 6.20
C ALA A 77 -32.71 -22.73 6.51
N ILE A 78 -31.80 -23.71 6.59
CA ILE A 78 -32.11 -25.10 6.95
C ILE A 78 -32.71 -25.19 8.37
N GLU A 79 -32.09 -24.54 9.37
CA GLU A 79 -32.53 -24.58 10.78
C GLU A 79 -33.90 -23.93 11.03
N ASN A 80 -34.40 -23.09 10.12
CA ASN A 80 -35.66 -22.35 10.27
C ASN A 80 -36.69 -22.64 9.15
N GLY A 81 -36.45 -23.65 8.31
CA GLY A 81 -37.35 -24.03 7.21
C GLY A 81 -37.54 -22.92 6.16
N GLN A 82 -36.54 -22.07 5.95
CA GLN A 82 -36.59 -20.92 5.05
C GLN A 82 -35.89 -21.20 3.71
N THR A 83 -36.38 -20.58 2.64
CA THR A 83 -35.72 -20.59 1.32
C THR A 83 -34.76 -19.41 1.21
N LEU A 84 -33.53 -19.63 0.71
CA LEU A 84 -32.60 -18.56 0.36
C LEU A 84 -32.91 -17.99 -1.02
N HIS A 85 -33.14 -16.68 -1.08
CA HIS A 85 -33.34 -15.94 -2.31
C HIS A 85 -32.09 -15.12 -2.64
N SER A 86 -31.63 -15.17 -3.90
CA SER A 86 -30.46 -14.43 -4.37
C SER A 86 -30.85 -13.23 -5.21
N PHE A 87 -30.26 -12.08 -4.90
CA PHE A 87 -30.50 -10.79 -5.53
C PHE A 87 -29.19 -10.22 -6.07
N TYR A 88 -29.17 -9.85 -7.34
CA TYR A 88 -27.95 -9.51 -8.06
C TYR A 88 -27.77 -7.99 -8.17
N SER A 89 -26.53 -7.50 -8.06
CA SER A 89 -26.23 -6.09 -8.26
C SER A 89 -26.31 -5.69 -9.74
N ILE A 90 -26.65 -4.42 -9.98
CA ILE A 90 -26.48 -3.80 -11.30
C ILE A 90 -25.12 -3.10 -11.26
N ASP A 91 -24.11 -3.71 -11.86
CA ASP A 91 -22.79 -3.08 -12.00
C ASP A 91 -22.69 -2.38 -13.36
N ARG A 92 -22.02 -1.22 -13.38
CA ARG A 92 -21.65 -0.50 -14.60
C ARG A 92 -20.19 -0.09 -14.53
N TRP A 93 -19.50 -0.12 -15.66
CA TRP A 93 -18.15 0.39 -15.74
C TRP A 93 -18.07 1.86 -15.35
N ARG A 94 -16.98 2.23 -14.67
CA ARG A 94 -16.76 3.60 -14.17
C ARG A 94 -15.31 3.99 -14.37
N ASN A 95 -15.09 5.06 -15.14
CA ASN A 95 -13.77 5.70 -15.25
C ASN A 95 -13.22 5.98 -13.83
N PRO A 96 -11.94 5.69 -13.54
CA PRO A 96 -11.38 5.89 -12.21
C PRO A 96 -11.40 7.36 -11.80
N ASP A 97 -11.76 7.64 -10.53
CA ASP A 97 -11.70 9.01 -10.00
C ASP A 97 -10.26 9.54 -10.07
N THR A 98 -10.08 10.68 -10.75
CA THR A 98 -8.79 11.39 -10.83
C THR A 98 -8.33 11.99 -9.50
N LYS A 99 -9.15 11.87 -8.43
CA LYS A 99 -8.86 12.33 -7.07
C LYS A 99 -8.27 11.19 -6.21
N ARG A 100 -6.95 10.99 -6.25
CA ARG A 100 -6.25 10.11 -5.29
C ARG A 100 -5.84 10.86 -4.01
N GLN A 101 -6.04 10.22 -2.86
CA GLN A 101 -5.48 10.66 -1.59
C GLN A 101 -3.96 10.42 -1.56
N ARG A 102 -3.19 11.31 -0.91
CA ARG A 102 -1.74 11.18 -0.74
C ARG A 102 -1.40 10.03 0.23
N GLY A 103 -0.34 9.26 -0.06
CA GLY A 103 0.35 8.42 0.93
C GLY A 103 -0.08 6.94 1.07
N GLY A 104 -0.72 6.34 0.07
CA GLY A 104 -1.02 4.90 0.07
C GLY A 104 0.08 4.02 -0.55
N ARG A 105 0.28 2.81 -0.02
CA ARG A 105 1.09 1.74 -0.67
C ARG A 105 0.57 1.43 -2.10
N PRO A 106 1.41 0.94 -3.03
CA PRO A 106 0.96 0.56 -4.36
C PRO A 106 -0.18 -0.46 -4.30
N LYS A 107 -1.23 -0.20 -5.09
CA LYS A 107 -2.33 -1.12 -5.38
C LYS A 107 -2.07 -1.81 -6.73
N LYS A 108 -2.76 -2.93 -6.97
CA LYS A 108 -2.57 -3.77 -8.17
C LYS A 108 -3.01 -3.03 -9.44
N THR A 109 -2.66 -3.58 -10.60
CA THR A 109 -2.97 -2.99 -11.91
C THR A 109 -4.46 -2.71 -12.03
N LEU A 110 -4.79 -1.46 -12.37
CA LEU A 110 -6.16 -1.10 -12.73
C LEU A 110 -6.38 -1.47 -14.21
N ILE A 111 -7.21 -2.47 -14.48
CA ILE A 111 -7.62 -2.75 -15.87
C ILE A 111 -8.78 -1.82 -16.25
N ASP A 112 -8.44 -0.81 -17.06
CA ASP A 112 -9.38 0.07 -17.73
C ASP A 112 -9.30 -0.20 -19.25
N PRO A 113 -10.06 -1.19 -19.78
CA PRO A 113 -10.02 -1.51 -21.21
C PRO A 113 -10.69 -0.38 -22.01
N VAL A 114 -10.35 -0.24 -23.29
CA VAL A 114 -10.96 0.78 -24.16
C VAL A 114 -12.43 0.40 -24.44
N ARG A 115 -13.38 1.07 -23.78
CA ARG A 115 -14.81 0.69 -23.80
C ARG A 115 -15.62 1.52 -24.79
N LYS A 116 -16.51 0.87 -25.54
CA LYS A 116 -17.60 1.51 -26.31
C LYS A 116 -18.91 1.68 -25.52
N SER A 117 -19.00 1.08 -24.34
CA SER A 117 -20.21 1.07 -23.50
C SER A 117 -19.85 0.91 -22.02
N ASN A 118 -20.70 1.41 -21.13
CA ASN A 118 -20.57 1.23 -19.68
C ASN A 118 -21.21 -0.08 -19.16
N VAL A 119 -21.76 -0.91 -20.03
CA VAL A 119 -22.26 -2.25 -19.67
C VAL A 119 -21.10 -3.23 -19.54
N ILE A 120 -21.12 -4.06 -18.48
CA ILE A 120 -20.11 -5.10 -18.24
C ILE A 120 -20.49 -6.37 -19.02
N ALA A 121 -19.50 -7.04 -19.62
CA ALA A 121 -19.74 -8.25 -20.39
C ALA A 121 -20.29 -9.39 -19.50
N PRO A 122 -21.29 -10.18 -19.93
CA PRO A 122 -22.01 -11.12 -19.06
C PRO A 122 -21.14 -12.13 -18.30
N HIS A 123 -20.05 -12.60 -18.90
CA HIS A 123 -19.08 -13.50 -18.25
C HIS A 123 -18.37 -12.82 -17.07
N LEU A 124 -17.80 -11.63 -17.29
CA LEU A 124 -17.16 -10.84 -16.23
C LEU A 124 -18.20 -10.39 -15.17
N GLN A 125 -19.43 -10.10 -15.59
CA GLN A 125 -20.51 -9.74 -14.69
C GLN A 125 -20.92 -10.89 -13.76
N ARG A 126 -20.86 -12.15 -14.23
CA ARG A 126 -21.04 -13.33 -13.38
C ARG A 126 -19.92 -13.44 -12.35
N ILE A 127 -18.65 -13.38 -12.78
CA ILE A 127 -17.47 -13.39 -11.90
C ILE A 127 -17.62 -12.31 -10.80
N LEU A 128 -17.97 -11.09 -11.19
CA LEU A 128 -18.17 -9.95 -10.28
C LEU A 128 -19.32 -10.12 -9.27
N ARG A 129 -20.38 -10.85 -9.64
CA ARG A 129 -21.53 -11.14 -8.77
C ARG A 129 -21.22 -12.25 -7.78
N ASP A 130 -20.45 -13.25 -8.19
CA ASP A 130 -20.08 -14.40 -7.37
C ASP A 130 -18.83 -14.18 -6.49
N GLN A 131 -18.10 -13.06 -6.66
CA GLN A 131 -17.04 -12.69 -5.71
C GLN A 131 -17.60 -12.33 -4.31
N PRO A 132 -16.93 -12.72 -3.21
CA PRO A 132 -17.30 -12.32 -1.86
C PRO A 132 -17.11 -10.80 -1.65
N PRO A 133 -17.91 -10.14 -0.79
CA PRO A 133 -17.80 -8.69 -0.53
C PRO A 133 -16.38 -8.21 -0.21
N ALA A 134 -15.57 -9.05 0.47
CA ALA A 134 -14.17 -8.82 0.79
C ALA A 134 -13.27 -8.49 -0.42
N SER A 135 -13.60 -8.93 -1.64
CA SER A 135 -12.84 -8.59 -2.86
C SER A 135 -13.00 -7.12 -3.26
N SER A 136 -13.98 -6.42 -2.69
CA SER A 136 -14.30 -5.02 -3.03
C SER A 136 -13.86 -4.05 -1.93
N ASN A 137 -13.29 -2.90 -2.31
CA ASN A 137 -12.79 -1.89 -1.35
C ASN A 137 -13.88 -1.17 -0.55
N LYS A 138 -15.16 -1.33 -0.91
CA LYS A 138 -16.33 -0.82 -0.18
C LYS A 138 -17.09 -1.91 0.56
N HIS A 139 -16.76 -3.18 0.34
CA HIS A 139 -17.47 -4.36 0.85
C HIS A 139 -18.96 -4.40 0.46
N VAL A 140 -19.25 -4.11 -0.81
CA VAL A 140 -20.61 -4.16 -1.39
C VAL A 140 -20.79 -5.45 -2.17
N ALA A 141 -21.75 -6.27 -1.74
CA ALA A 141 -22.00 -7.59 -2.29
C ALA A 141 -22.45 -7.52 -3.76
N GLY A 142 -21.86 -8.35 -4.63
CA GLY A 142 -22.33 -8.51 -6.01
C GLY A 142 -23.61 -9.36 -6.10
N LYS A 143 -23.77 -10.27 -5.14
CA LYS A 143 -24.95 -11.12 -4.92
C LYS A 143 -25.28 -11.05 -3.43
N LEU A 144 -26.50 -10.64 -3.08
CA LEU A 144 -27.04 -10.77 -1.74
C LEU A 144 -27.91 -12.02 -1.69
N THR A 145 -27.64 -12.94 -0.78
CA THR A 145 -28.45 -14.15 -0.58
C THR A 145 -29.07 -14.08 0.81
N LEU A 146 -30.41 -13.98 0.88
CA LEU A 146 -31.17 -13.67 2.10
C LEU A 146 -32.41 -14.55 2.23
N CYS A 147 -32.96 -14.64 3.45
CA CYS A 147 -34.29 -15.19 3.73
C CYS A 147 -34.96 -14.39 4.85
N VAL A 148 -36.24 -14.65 5.14
CA VAL A 148 -36.95 -14.00 6.26
C VAL A 148 -36.34 -14.44 7.60
N GLY A 149 -36.28 -13.51 8.56
CA GLY A 149 -35.68 -13.70 9.87
C GLY A 149 -34.14 -13.59 9.91
N LEU A 150 -33.46 -13.60 8.75
CA LEU A 150 -32.00 -13.63 8.67
C LEU A 150 -31.35 -12.40 9.36
N PRO A 151 -30.36 -12.58 10.26
CA PRO A 151 -29.63 -11.47 10.86
C PRO A 151 -28.71 -10.79 9.82
N VAL A 152 -28.82 -9.46 9.73
CA VAL A 152 -28.07 -8.59 8.83
C VAL A 152 -27.48 -7.40 9.58
N MET A 153 -26.53 -6.72 8.93
CA MET A 153 -25.89 -5.48 9.41
C MET A 153 -25.92 -4.43 8.30
N LEU A 154 -26.41 -3.23 8.62
CA LEU A 154 -26.43 -2.06 7.74
C LEU A 154 -25.01 -1.56 7.43
N LYS A 155 -24.73 -1.18 6.18
CA LYS A 155 -23.41 -0.71 5.72
C LYS A 155 -23.37 0.78 5.36
N HIS A 156 -24.52 1.46 5.32
CA HIS A 156 -24.67 2.89 5.04
C HIS A 156 -25.33 3.64 6.22
N ASN A 157 -25.34 4.97 6.15
CA ASN A 157 -26.10 5.85 7.05
C ASN A 157 -27.23 6.47 6.21
N ASP A 158 -28.43 5.91 6.28
CA ASP A 158 -29.53 6.32 5.37
C ASP A 158 -30.43 7.38 6.02
N ALA A 159 -30.73 7.20 7.32
CA ALA A 159 -31.48 8.14 8.15
C ALA A 159 -31.05 7.94 9.60
N THR A 160 -30.19 8.82 10.13
CA THR A 160 -29.61 8.66 11.48
C THR A 160 -30.64 8.93 12.58
N GLU A 161 -31.57 9.84 12.29
CA GLU A 161 -32.76 10.17 13.05
C GLU A 161 -33.78 9.02 13.13
N CYS A 162 -33.77 8.09 12.18
CA CYS A 162 -34.53 6.83 12.20
C CYS A 162 -33.65 5.63 12.59
N CYS A 163 -32.49 5.89 13.21
CA CYS A 163 -31.49 4.90 13.64
C CYS A 163 -30.92 3.99 12.51
N ILE A 164 -31.22 4.29 11.24
CA ILE A 164 -30.73 3.57 10.05
C ILE A 164 -29.27 3.97 9.81
N THR A 165 -28.38 3.31 10.54
CA THR A 165 -26.98 3.71 10.73
C THR A 165 -26.01 2.58 10.41
N LYS A 166 -24.82 2.94 9.97
CA LYS A 166 -23.79 2.01 9.53
C LYS A 166 -23.32 1.16 10.70
N GLY A 167 -23.59 -0.13 10.62
CA GLY A 167 -23.30 -1.11 11.64
C GLY A 167 -24.49 -1.43 12.55
N ALA A 168 -25.63 -0.76 12.43
CA ALA A 168 -26.84 -1.20 13.12
C ALA A 168 -27.19 -2.63 12.69
N GLU A 169 -27.55 -3.46 13.67
CA GLU A 169 -27.89 -4.86 13.48
C GLU A 169 -29.41 -4.96 13.30
N ALA A 170 -29.87 -5.86 12.45
CA ALA A 170 -31.29 -6.01 12.14
C ALA A 170 -31.60 -7.45 11.72
N THR A 171 -32.89 -7.80 11.62
CA THR A 171 -33.36 -9.04 10.98
C THR A 171 -34.20 -8.72 9.75
N VAL A 172 -34.06 -9.53 8.69
CA VAL A 172 -34.88 -9.38 7.48
C VAL A 172 -36.34 -9.70 7.79
N VAL A 173 -37.26 -8.83 7.38
CA VAL A 173 -38.71 -8.99 7.53
C VAL A 173 -39.35 -9.40 6.20
N SER A 174 -39.07 -8.63 5.15
CA SER A 174 -39.59 -8.87 3.79
C SER A 174 -38.78 -8.05 2.77
N TRP A 175 -39.10 -8.16 1.49
CA TRP A 175 -38.45 -7.39 0.42
C TRP A 175 -39.38 -7.18 -0.77
N GLN A 176 -39.03 -6.19 -1.60
CA GLN A 176 -39.56 -5.96 -2.93
C GLN A 176 -38.45 -6.17 -3.97
N THR A 177 -38.81 -6.68 -5.15
CA THR A 177 -37.88 -7.04 -6.23
C THR A 177 -38.21 -6.32 -7.52
N ALA A 178 -37.18 -5.89 -8.24
CA ALA A 178 -37.29 -5.42 -9.62
C ALA A 178 -36.60 -6.41 -10.58
N LYS A 179 -36.99 -6.39 -11.85
CA LYS A 179 -36.18 -6.97 -12.94
C LYS A 179 -35.09 -5.97 -13.34
N GLY A 180 -33.84 -6.41 -13.33
CA GLY A 180 -32.70 -5.61 -13.76
C GLY A 180 -32.52 -5.58 -15.28
N PRO A 181 -31.52 -4.83 -15.79
CA PRO A 181 -31.30 -4.63 -17.23
C PRO A 181 -30.95 -5.88 -18.03
N GLU A 182 -30.57 -6.98 -17.37
CA GLU A 182 -30.26 -8.28 -17.98
C GLU A 182 -31.37 -9.32 -17.68
N GLY A 183 -32.54 -8.88 -17.18
CA GLY A 183 -33.63 -9.74 -16.73
C GLY A 183 -33.41 -10.40 -15.35
N GLN A 184 -32.30 -10.11 -14.67
CA GLN A 184 -31.94 -10.66 -13.37
C GLN A 184 -32.81 -10.10 -12.24
N THR A 185 -33.05 -10.88 -11.18
CA THR A 185 -33.75 -10.40 -9.97
C THR A 185 -32.85 -9.46 -9.17
N VAL A 186 -33.28 -8.22 -8.97
CA VAL A 186 -32.58 -7.19 -8.20
C VAL A 186 -33.40 -6.83 -6.96
N LEU A 187 -32.74 -6.71 -5.80
CA LEU A 187 -33.37 -6.24 -4.57
C LEU A 187 -33.68 -4.74 -4.71
N ASP A 188 -34.91 -4.33 -4.41
CA ASP A 188 -35.38 -2.97 -4.63
C ASP A 188 -35.48 -2.20 -3.32
N THR A 189 -36.35 -2.69 -2.44
CA THR A 189 -36.44 -2.28 -1.04
C THR A 189 -36.38 -3.53 -0.16
N LEU A 190 -35.52 -3.52 0.85
CA LEU A 190 -35.41 -4.55 1.88
C LEU A 190 -36.01 -4.00 3.18
N PHE A 191 -37.02 -4.66 3.74
CA PHE A 191 -37.57 -4.30 5.04
C PHE A 191 -36.83 -5.07 6.12
N VAL A 192 -36.21 -4.35 7.06
CA VAL A 192 -35.46 -4.95 8.17
C VAL A 192 -35.99 -4.42 9.51
N LYS A 193 -36.09 -5.30 10.52
CA LYS A 193 -36.39 -4.90 11.89
C LYS A 193 -35.08 -4.60 12.61
N LEU A 194 -34.85 -3.34 12.95
CA LEU A 194 -33.70 -2.91 13.74
C LEU A 194 -33.70 -3.62 15.10
N ARG A 195 -32.52 -4.14 15.46
CA ARG A 195 -32.27 -4.78 16.74
C ARG A 195 -31.81 -3.73 17.76
N ASP A 196 -32.45 -3.74 18.92
CA ASP A 196 -32.06 -2.96 20.10
C ASP A 196 -31.70 -1.48 19.79
N PRO A 197 -32.50 -0.73 18.99
CA PRO A 197 -32.14 0.63 18.57
C PRO A 197 -32.18 1.63 19.73
N PRO A 198 -31.40 2.73 19.69
CA PRO A 198 -31.34 3.73 20.77
C PRO A 198 -32.67 4.40 21.15
N LYS A 199 -33.67 4.34 20.26
CA LYS A 199 -35.07 4.72 20.48
C LYS A 199 -35.96 3.86 19.59
N THR A 200 -37.22 3.69 19.96
CA THR A 200 -38.21 3.05 19.07
C THR A 200 -38.39 3.89 17.81
N VAL A 201 -38.35 3.21 16.65
CA VAL A 201 -38.57 3.80 15.33
C VAL A 201 -39.93 3.32 14.83
N LYS A 202 -40.78 4.26 14.44
CA LYS A 202 -42.09 3.99 13.84
C LYS A 202 -42.19 4.78 12.55
N ILE A 203 -42.50 4.08 11.46
CA ILE A 203 -42.81 4.64 10.14
C ILE A 203 -44.26 4.23 9.84
N ASP A 204 -45.05 5.14 9.28
CA ASP A 204 -46.45 4.86 8.98
C ASP A 204 -46.58 3.74 7.95
N GLY A 205 -47.58 2.86 8.15
CA GLY A 205 -47.74 1.62 7.40
C GLY A 205 -46.77 0.48 7.78
N LEU A 206 -45.72 0.71 8.58
CA LEU A 206 -44.76 -0.32 8.99
C LEU A 206 -44.88 -0.71 10.48
N PRO A 207 -44.53 -1.96 10.87
CA PRO A 207 -44.42 -2.35 12.27
C PRO A 207 -43.28 -1.62 13.02
N GLU A 208 -43.30 -1.65 14.35
CA GLU A 208 -42.25 -1.01 15.15
C GLU A 208 -40.85 -1.57 14.87
N ASN A 209 -39.90 -0.65 14.79
CA ASN A 209 -38.50 -0.84 14.42
C ASN A 209 -38.27 -1.44 13.03
N VAL A 210 -39.32 -1.58 12.20
CA VAL A 210 -39.17 -2.02 10.79
C VAL A 210 -38.93 -0.81 9.90
N VAL A 211 -37.84 -0.85 9.14
CA VAL A 211 -37.40 0.24 8.26
C VAL A 211 -37.13 -0.26 6.83
N PRO A 212 -37.43 0.53 5.79
CA PRO A 212 -37.09 0.23 4.41
C PRO A 212 -35.65 0.65 4.09
N ILE A 213 -34.87 -0.26 3.48
CA ILE A 213 -33.52 0.01 2.98
C ILE A 213 -33.53 -0.16 1.46
N THR A 214 -33.25 0.91 0.72
CA THR A 214 -33.25 0.93 -0.74
C THR A 214 -31.86 0.64 -1.31
N ARG A 215 -31.73 0.59 -2.65
CA ARG A 215 -30.43 0.39 -3.32
C ARG A 215 -29.66 1.70 -3.50
N HIS A 216 -28.33 1.63 -3.40
CA HIS A 216 -27.43 2.77 -3.58
C HIS A 216 -26.29 2.45 -4.55
N THR A 217 -26.14 3.27 -5.58
CA THR A 217 -25.05 3.18 -6.56
C THR A 217 -23.72 3.59 -5.93
N THR A 218 -22.90 2.59 -5.58
CA THR A 218 -21.63 2.78 -4.86
C THR A 218 -20.42 2.63 -5.79
N ALA A 219 -19.61 3.70 -5.90
CA ALA A 219 -18.33 3.68 -6.57
C ALA A 219 -17.34 2.72 -5.85
N THR A 220 -16.94 1.65 -6.55
CA THR A 220 -16.31 0.46 -5.97
C THR A 220 -15.14 -0.01 -6.83
N MET A 221 -14.04 -0.36 -6.15
CA MET A 221 -12.93 -1.13 -6.73
C MET A 221 -13.12 -2.60 -6.36
N CYS A 222 -13.17 -3.49 -7.35
CA CYS A 222 -13.24 -4.93 -7.15
C CYS A 222 -11.95 -5.60 -7.60
N THR A 223 -11.42 -6.53 -6.80
CA THR A 223 -10.34 -7.43 -7.20
C THR A 223 -10.93 -8.71 -7.81
N LEU A 224 -10.34 -9.18 -8.91
CA LEU A 224 -10.73 -10.39 -9.63
C LEU A 224 -9.93 -11.63 -9.15
N PRO A 225 -10.34 -12.87 -9.50
CA PRO A 225 -9.62 -14.08 -9.11
C PRO A 225 -8.18 -14.18 -9.65
N ASN A 226 -7.89 -13.50 -10.76
CA ASN A 226 -6.54 -13.34 -11.33
C ASN A 226 -5.78 -12.13 -10.75
N ASP A 227 -6.24 -11.61 -9.61
CA ASP A 227 -5.65 -10.53 -8.83
C ASP A 227 -5.71 -9.10 -9.44
N ASP A 228 -6.26 -8.91 -10.63
CA ASP A 228 -6.47 -7.58 -11.22
C ASP A 228 -7.50 -6.74 -10.47
N GLU A 229 -7.29 -5.42 -10.40
CA GLU A 229 -8.25 -4.47 -9.85
C GLU A 229 -9.07 -3.80 -10.97
N ILE A 230 -10.40 -3.72 -10.82
CA ILE A 230 -11.29 -3.05 -11.78
C ILE A 230 -12.24 -2.04 -11.11
N SER A 231 -12.46 -0.90 -11.80
CA SER A 231 -13.27 0.24 -11.34
C SER A 231 -14.69 0.17 -11.92
N LEU A 232 -15.68 0.17 -11.03
CA LEU A 232 -17.11 0.14 -11.39
C LEU A 232 -17.98 0.94 -10.42
N SER A 233 -19.21 1.22 -10.82
CA SER A 233 -20.31 1.59 -9.91
C SER A 233 -21.20 0.38 -9.73
N ARG A 234 -21.38 -0.06 -8.46
CA ARG A 234 -22.21 -1.18 -8.05
C ARG A 234 -23.48 -0.67 -7.40
N ASP A 235 -24.64 -0.95 -7.99
CA ASP A 235 -25.95 -0.58 -7.46
C ASP A 235 -26.60 -1.79 -6.77
N GLN A 236 -26.80 -1.67 -5.44
CA GLN A 236 -27.26 -2.74 -4.55
C GLN A 236 -27.75 -2.15 -3.21
N VAL A 237 -28.61 -2.87 -2.49
CA VAL A 237 -28.97 -2.54 -1.10
C VAL A 237 -27.77 -2.72 -0.17
N LEU A 238 -27.48 -1.72 0.66
CA LEU A 238 -26.23 -1.68 1.44
C LEU A 238 -26.33 -2.41 2.79
N VAL A 239 -26.57 -3.72 2.74
CA VAL A 239 -26.51 -4.66 3.88
C VAL A 239 -25.50 -5.77 3.65
N LEU A 240 -25.11 -6.48 4.71
CA LEU A 240 -24.49 -7.80 4.67
C LEU A 240 -25.12 -8.70 5.74
N PRO A 241 -25.08 -10.05 5.62
CA PRO A 241 -25.41 -10.95 6.73
C PRO A 241 -24.52 -10.69 7.96
N ASN A 242 -25.01 -11.08 9.14
CA ASN A 242 -24.37 -10.79 10.43
C ASN A 242 -24.23 -12.04 11.31
N PHE A 243 -23.76 -13.14 10.73
CA PHE A 243 -23.21 -14.29 11.47
C PHE A 243 -21.72 -14.09 11.79
N ALA A 244 -21.06 -13.15 11.12
CA ALA A 244 -19.77 -12.62 11.51
C ALA A 244 -19.65 -11.11 11.24
N MET A 245 -18.74 -10.47 11.96
CA MET A 245 -18.31 -9.08 11.78
C MET A 245 -16.78 -8.98 11.90
N THR A 246 -16.19 -7.85 11.49
CA THR A 246 -14.75 -7.60 11.76
C THR A 246 -14.55 -6.97 13.14
N ASP A 247 -13.37 -7.11 13.71
CA ASP A 247 -12.92 -6.40 14.93
C ASP A 247 -13.19 -4.89 14.84
N TYR A 248 -12.79 -4.24 13.72
CA TYR A 248 -13.13 -2.85 13.41
C TYR A 248 -14.65 -2.56 13.40
N SER A 249 -15.49 -3.50 12.95
CA SER A 249 -16.95 -3.33 12.94
C SER A 249 -17.57 -3.49 14.34
N SER A 250 -16.88 -4.18 15.25
CA SER A 250 -17.32 -4.41 16.62
C SER A 250 -17.02 -3.26 17.58
N GLN A 251 -16.07 -2.38 17.23
CA GLN A 251 -15.54 -1.35 18.11
C GLN A 251 -16.64 -0.44 18.70
N GLY A 252 -16.48 -0.06 19.96
CA GLY A 252 -17.46 0.76 20.70
C GLY A 252 -18.66 0.01 21.28
N ARG A 253 -18.86 -1.27 20.93
CA ARG A 253 -19.98 -2.08 21.45
C ARG A 253 -19.64 -2.79 22.76
N THR A 254 -20.67 -2.97 23.58
CA THR A 254 -20.68 -3.96 24.67
C THR A 254 -21.64 -5.08 24.27
N ARG A 255 -21.27 -6.34 24.49
CA ARG A 255 -21.97 -7.53 23.99
C ARG A 255 -22.16 -8.54 25.12
N MET A 256 -23.41 -8.86 25.43
CA MET A 256 -23.77 -9.87 26.44
C MET A 256 -23.22 -11.25 26.06
N ASN A 257 -23.32 -11.61 24.77
CA ASN A 257 -22.69 -12.78 24.19
C ASN A 257 -21.67 -12.32 23.14
N ASN A 258 -20.40 -12.66 23.37
CA ASN A 258 -19.27 -12.25 22.54
C ASN A 258 -18.50 -13.49 22.09
N VAL A 259 -18.49 -13.74 20.78
CA VAL A 259 -17.82 -14.88 20.16
C VAL A 259 -16.73 -14.33 19.25
N VAL A 260 -15.48 -14.78 19.41
CA VAL A 260 -14.31 -14.19 18.75
C VAL A 260 -13.39 -15.26 18.14
N ASP A 261 -12.91 -15.03 16.92
CA ASP A 261 -11.76 -15.74 16.35
C ASP A 261 -10.51 -14.85 16.44
N LEU A 262 -9.50 -15.32 17.17
CA LEU A 262 -8.24 -14.63 17.38
C LEU A 262 -7.11 -15.12 16.47
N ASN A 263 -7.31 -16.19 15.70
CA ASN A 263 -6.25 -16.86 14.94
C ASN A 263 -5.68 -16.01 13.78
N SER A 264 -6.49 -15.13 13.21
CA SER A 264 -6.04 -14.14 12.21
C SER A 264 -5.72 -12.76 12.81
N CYS A 265 -5.78 -12.58 14.13
CA CYS A 265 -5.36 -11.36 14.80
C CYS A 265 -3.84 -11.40 15.04
N TYR A 266 -3.11 -10.32 14.71
CA TYR A 266 -1.64 -10.28 14.81
C TYR A 266 -1.09 -9.27 15.81
N THR A 267 -1.95 -8.57 16.56
CA THR A 267 -1.53 -7.57 17.54
C THR A 267 -2.38 -7.64 18.81
N HIS A 268 -1.78 -7.27 19.95
CA HIS A 268 -2.50 -7.18 21.23
C HIS A 268 -3.69 -6.22 21.15
N GLN A 269 -3.61 -5.14 20.37
CA GLN A 269 -4.74 -4.22 20.20
C GLN A 269 -5.93 -4.87 19.48
N SER A 270 -5.71 -5.79 18.53
CA SER A 270 -6.78 -6.54 17.86
C SER A 270 -7.38 -7.59 18.82
N TYR A 271 -6.56 -8.34 19.55
CA TYR A 271 -7.02 -9.25 20.62
C TYR A 271 -7.87 -8.51 21.67
N TYR A 272 -7.37 -7.38 22.17
CA TYR A 272 -8.07 -6.50 23.11
C TYR A 272 -9.35 -5.92 22.48
N THR A 273 -9.34 -5.54 21.21
CA THR A 273 -10.53 -5.02 20.51
C THR A 273 -11.62 -6.07 20.35
N CYS A 274 -11.27 -7.34 20.14
CA CYS A 274 -12.22 -8.45 20.12
C CYS A 274 -12.78 -8.76 21.52
N LEU A 275 -11.90 -8.94 22.52
CA LEU A 275 -12.28 -9.43 23.85
C LEU A 275 -12.91 -8.34 24.75
N SER A 276 -12.48 -7.07 24.64
CA SER A 276 -13.07 -5.95 25.41
C SER A 276 -14.49 -5.55 24.98
N ARG A 277 -15.12 -6.32 24.06
CA ARG A 277 -16.56 -6.23 23.78
C ARG A 277 -17.39 -7.07 24.76
N SER A 278 -16.80 -8.03 25.46
CA SER A 278 -17.50 -8.93 26.39
C SER A 278 -18.06 -8.22 27.61
N ALA A 279 -19.35 -8.42 27.90
CA ALA A 279 -19.98 -7.95 29.14
C ALA A 279 -19.70 -8.87 30.36
N SER A 280 -19.32 -10.14 30.13
CA SER A 280 -18.96 -11.12 31.16
C SER A 280 -18.09 -12.27 30.64
N ALA A 281 -17.41 -12.96 31.54
CA ALA A 281 -16.64 -14.17 31.28
C ALA A 281 -17.51 -15.38 30.90
N GLY A 282 -18.75 -15.45 31.42
CA GLY A 282 -19.73 -16.47 31.06
C GLY A 282 -20.38 -16.26 29.68
N GLY A 283 -20.29 -15.04 29.14
CA GLY A 283 -20.73 -14.66 27.79
C GLY A 283 -19.61 -14.66 26.74
N THR A 284 -18.36 -14.95 27.12
CA THR A 284 -17.19 -14.92 26.23
C THR A 284 -16.88 -16.31 25.67
N ILE A 285 -16.76 -16.44 24.35
CA ILE A 285 -16.21 -17.63 23.67
C ILE A 285 -15.11 -17.23 22.69
N ILE A 286 -13.96 -17.89 22.78
CA ILE A 286 -12.91 -17.87 21.76
C ILE A 286 -13.11 -19.11 20.87
N VAL A 287 -13.23 -18.95 19.56
CA VAL A 287 -13.61 -20.03 18.63
C VAL A 287 -12.58 -21.16 18.56
N GLN A 288 -11.30 -20.84 18.70
CA GLN A 288 -10.18 -21.78 18.58
C GLN A 288 -8.95 -21.28 19.34
N GLY A 289 -7.84 -22.04 19.29
CA GLY A 289 -6.56 -21.65 19.88
C GLY A 289 -6.04 -20.29 19.38
N PHE A 290 -5.28 -19.62 20.24
CA PHE A 290 -4.68 -18.30 20.00
C PHE A 290 -3.19 -18.34 20.38
N ASP A 291 -2.37 -17.44 19.82
CA ASP A 291 -0.94 -17.33 20.17
C ASP A 291 -0.73 -16.37 21.35
N PRO A 292 -0.25 -16.86 22.52
CA PRO A 292 0.05 -15.99 23.66
C PRO A 292 1.10 -14.91 23.36
N LYS A 293 2.04 -15.13 22.43
CA LYS A 293 3.11 -14.16 22.11
C LYS A 293 2.57 -12.84 21.57
N VAL A 294 1.35 -12.84 21.01
CA VAL A 294 0.68 -11.62 20.54
C VAL A 294 0.32 -10.68 21.70
N ILE A 295 0.08 -11.23 22.90
CA ILE A 295 -0.40 -10.52 24.10
C ILE A 295 0.62 -10.48 25.26
N THR A 296 1.84 -10.99 25.07
CA THR A 296 2.94 -10.93 26.05
C THR A 296 4.18 -10.21 25.53
N GLY A 297 5.13 -9.87 26.42
CA GLY A 297 6.40 -9.26 26.04
C GLY A 297 6.32 -7.76 25.71
N GLY A 298 5.37 -7.04 26.32
CA GLY A 298 5.32 -5.58 26.37
C GLY A 298 4.84 -4.85 25.11
N ALA A 299 4.33 -3.64 25.31
CA ALA A 299 4.02 -2.68 24.26
C ALA A 299 5.31 -2.12 23.62
N SER A 300 5.21 -1.69 22.36
CA SER A 300 6.31 -1.01 21.65
C SER A 300 6.67 0.32 22.31
N GLY A 301 7.95 0.73 22.25
CA GLY A 301 8.46 1.93 22.94
C GLY A 301 7.60 3.18 22.78
N TYR A 302 7.23 3.55 21.56
CA TYR A 302 6.35 4.71 21.28
C TYR A 302 4.96 4.61 21.94
N LEU A 303 4.44 3.40 22.13
CA LEU A 303 3.13 3.16 22.74
C LEU A 303 3.23 3.08 24.28
N ARG A 304 4.35 2.54 24.81
CA ARG A 304 4.71 2.66 26.23
C ARG A 304 4.83 4.13 26.61
N GLN A 305 5.51 4.93 25.80
CA GLN A 305 5.64 6.38 25.97
C GLN A 305 4.28 7.09 25.88
N GLU A 306 3.49 6.86 24.82
CA GLU A 306 2.16 7.50 24.69
C GLU A 306 1.25 7.19 25.88
N PHE A 307 1.28 5.97 26.41
CA PHE A 307 0.57 5.66 27.66
C PHE A 307 1.18 6.41 28.86
N ARG A 308 2.51 6.37 29.09
CA ARG A 308 3.16 7.12 30.19
C ARG A 308 2.81 8.62 30.17
N GLU A 309 2.79 9.25 29.00
CA GLU A 309 2.40 10.65 28.82
C GLU A 309 0.91 10.90 29.10
N LEU A 310 0.03 9.92 28.84
CA LEU A 310 -1.39 9.99 29.21
C LEU A 310 -1.61 9.82 30.73
N GLU A 311 -0.89 8.90 31.40
CA GLU A 311 -0.98 8.77 32.87
C GLU A 311 -0.51 10.08 33.57
N LEU A 312 0.50 10.77 33.02
CA LEU A 312 0.90 12.10 33.51
C LEU A 312 -0.17 13.18 33.27
N LEU A 313 -0.83 13.19 32.12
CA LEU A 313 -1.92 14.14 31.87
C LEU A 313 -3.13 13.91 32.80
N ASP A 314 -3.41 12.67 33.16
CA ASP A 314 -4.49 12.32 34.10
C ASP A 314 -4.16 12.85 35.51
N GLU A 315 -2.96 12.59 36.03
CA GLU A 315 -2.48 13.11 37.32
C GLU A 315 -2.44 14.65 37.35
N ILE A 316 -2.01 15.30 36.26
CA ILE A 316 -2.05 16.77 36.13
C ILE A 316 -3.49 17.29 36.17
N THR A 317 -4.43 16.57 35.56
CA THR A 317 -5.85 16.91 35.56
C THR A 317 -6.47 16.73 36.96
N ARG A 318 -6.11 15.64 37.66
CA ARG A 318 -6.50 15.35 39.04
C ARG A 318 -6.00 16.44 40.00
N LEU A 319 -4.70 16.75 39.97
CA LEU A 319 -4.11 17.81 40.79
C LEU A 319 -4.69 19.19 40.48
N ARG A 320 -5.05 19.47 39.21
CA ARG A 320 -5.74 20.73 38.84
C ARG A 320 -7.15 20.80 39.42
N PHE A 321 -7.90 19.69 39.38
CA PHE A 321 -9.23 19.60 39.99
C PHE A 321 -9.20 19.75 41.52
N GLU A 322 -8.16 19.22 42.16
CA GLU A 322 -7.92 19.32 43.61
C GLU A 322 -7.32 20.67 44.05
N ASN A 323 -7.02 21.59 43.12
CA ASN A 323 -6.27 22.84 43.37
C ASN A 323 -4.87 22.63 43.97
N ALA A 324 -4.28 21.45 43.73
CA ALA A 324 -2.94 21.05 44.19
C ALA A 324 -1.86 21.17 43.09
N LEU A 325 -2.22 21.64 41.89
CA LEU A 325 -1.30 21.93 40.79
C LEU A 325 -0.83 23.40 40.86
N PRO A 326 0.49 23.69 40.86
CA PRO A 326 1.01 25.06 40.82
C PRO A 326 0.53 25.87 39.61
N GLU A 327 0.29 27.17 39.81
CA GLU A 327 -0.15 28.12 38.77
C GLU A 327 0.87 28.28 37.62
N SER A 328 2.13 27.90 37.84
CA SER A 328 3.17 27.87 36.80
C SER A 328 2.96 26.76 35.74
N ILE A 329 2.14 25.74 36.02
CA ILE A 329 1.90 24.61 35.12
C ILE A 329 0.68 24.90 34.23
N THR A 330 0.89 25.83 33.30
CA THR A 330 -0.12 26.36 32.37
C THR A 330 0.29 26.24 30.91
N GLY A 331 -0.68 25.91 30.06
CA GLY A 331 -0.48 25.77 28.62
C GLY A 331 -1.66 25.10 27.93
N ASN A 332 -1.67 25.16 26.59
CA ASN A 332 -2.71 24.60 25.72
C ASN A 332 -2.26 23.37 24.91
N ARG A 333 -1.06 22.84 25.18
CA ARG A 333 -0.43 21.73 24.43
C ARG A 333 0.21 20.71 25.37
N ARG A 334 0.08 19.41 25.03
CA ARG A 334 0.61 18.27 25.80
C ARG A 334 2.08 18.43 26.20
N ASN A 335 2.94 18.73 25.24
CA ASN A 335 4.39 18.86 25.45
C ASN A 335 4.73 19.91 26.53
N VAL A 336 4.12 21.09 26.47
CA VAL A 336 4.35 22.19 27.43
C VAL A 336 3.92 21.76 28.84
N ILE A 337 2.70 21.25 28.99
CA ILE A 337 2.11 20.90 30.29
C ILE A 337 2.88 19.75 30.95
N ILE A 338 3.18 18.67 30.20
CA ILE A 338 3.96 17.54 30.72
C ILE A 338 5.38 17.99 31.08
N ARG A 339 6.04 18.80 30.26
CA ARG A 339 7.41 19.27 30.56
C ARG A 339 7.45 20.11 31.83
N GLN A 340 6.54 21.09 31.99
CA GLN A 340 6.43 21.88 33.22
C GLN A 340 6.17 21.00 34.46
N PHE A 341 5.41 19.93 34.31
CA PHE A 341 5.18 18.96 35.38
C PHE A 341 6.42 18.10 35.69
N GLN A 342 7.17 17.66 34.68
CA GLN A 342 8.48 17.01 34.86
C GLN A 342 9.50 17.95 35.52
N GLU A 343 9.45 19.25 35.23
CA GLU A 343 10.29 20.29 35.85
C GLU A 343 9.92 20.52 37.33
N TRP A 344 8.65 20.34 37.71
CA TRP A 344 8.20 20.45 39.11
C TRP A 344 8.39 19.17 39.93
N LYS A 345 8.09 18.00 39.36
CA LYS A 345 8.05 16.71 40.08
C LYS A 345 9.28 15.83 39.90
N GLY A 346 10.10 16.08 38.88
CA GLY A 346 11.16 15.18 38.44
C GLY A 346 10.69 14.16 37.41
N THR A 347 11.65 13.61 36.64
CA THR A 347 11.42 12.60 35.58
C THR A 347 11.24 11.18 36.12
N ASP A 348 11.54 10.96 37.41
CA ASP A 348 11.33 9.70 38.13
C ASP A 348 9.98 9.63 38.87
N TYR A 349 9.25 10.74 38.98
CA TYR A 349 7.93 10.79 39.62
C TYR A 349 6.90 9.98 38.83
N VAL A 350 6.18 9.08 39.52
CA VAL A 350 5.14 8.22 38.96
C VAL A 350 3.81 8.44 39.70
N PRO A 351 2.68 8.67 39.01
CA PRO A 351 1.34 8.61 39.61
C PRO A 351 1.05 7.26 40.27
N HIS A 352 0.09 7.22 41.20
CA HIS A 352 -0.18 6.05 42.04
C HIS A 352 -0.61 4.81 41.23
N ASP A 353 -1.60 4.97 40.36
CA ASP A 353 -2.31 3.85 39.71
C ASP A 353 -1.68 3.39 38.37
N VAL A 354 -0.45 3.84 38.06
CA VAL A 354 0.25 3.50 36.81
C VAL A 354 0.48 1.99 36.70
N HIS A 355 -0.09 1.40 35.64
CA HIS A 355 0.00 -0.03 35.39
C HIS A 355 1.45 -0.53 35.34
N HIS A 356 1.74 -1.61 36.07
CA HIS A 356 3.10 -2.09 36.36
C HIS A 356 3.98 -2.25 35.10
N SER A 357 3.40 -2.66 33.97
CA SER A 357 4.11 -2.88 32.70
C SER A 357 4.56 -1.60 31.97
N ILE A 358 3.99 -0.44 32.32
CA ILE A 358 4.39 0.87 31.77
C ILE A 358 5.07 1.77 32.81
N ARG A 359 5.11 1.36 34.08
CA ARG A 359 5.74 2.10 35.18
C ARG A 359 7.19 2.49 34.87
N TRP A 360 7.66 3.60 35.44
CA TRP A 360 9.04 4.08 35.41
C TRP A 360 9.60 4.18 36.85
N ASN A 361 10.88 4.50 37.00
CA ASN A 361 11.54 4.69 38.30
C ASN A 361 12.88 5.45 38.11
N LYS A 362 13.69 5.60 39.17
CA LYS A 362 14.99 6.30 39.13
C LYS A 362 16.07 5.67 38.23
N GLN A 363 15.89 4.41 37.78
CA GLN A 363 16.81 3.68 36.90
C GLN A 363 16.31 3.60 35.44
N ASP A 364 14.99 3.62 35.22
CA ASP A 364 14.32 3.80 33.91
C ASP A 364 13.32 4.96 34.05
N PRO A 365 13.78 6.23 34.12
CA PRO A 365 12.90 7.39 34.27
C PRO A 365 12.15 7.70 32.96
N LEU A 366 11.08 8.49 33.04
CA LEU A 366 10.47 9.03 31.83
C LEU A 366 11.26 10.25 31.37
N GLU A 367 11.98 10.11 30.26
CA GLU A 367 12.80 11.17 29.66
C GLU A 367 12.05 12.51 29.58
N MET A 368 12.78 13.59 29.87
CA MET A 368 12.23 14.95 29.82
C MET A 368 11.80 15.29 28.40
N LEU A 369 10.56 15.73 28.22
CA LEU A 369 10.09 16.06 26.86
C LEU A 369 10.87 17.23 26.28
N ASN A 370 11.50 17.00 25.12
CA ASN A 370 12.22 18.01 24.37
C ASN A 370 11.38 19.28 24.13
N VAL A 371 12.05 20.43 24.12
CA VAL A 371 11.43 21.73 23.84
C VAL A 371 10.97 21.77 22.39
N VAL A 372 9.66 21.61 22.15
CA VAL A 372 9.09 21.83 20.82
C VAL A 372 8.82 23.32 20.67
N THR A 373 9.60 24.00 19.83
CA THR A 373 9.29 25.36 19.40
C THR A 373 8.02 25.32 18.54
N ASP A 374 6.94 25.90 19.07
CA ASP A 374 5.64 25.90 18.40
C ASP A 374 5.71 26.64 17.06
N THR A 375 5.38 25.94 15.97
CA THR A 375 5.02 26.61 14.71
C THR A 375 3.83 27.54 14.99
N PRO A 376 3.94 28.86 14.69
CA PRO A 376 2.86 29.80 14.96
C PRO A 376 1.61 29.45 14.16
N TRP A 377 0.42 29.70 14.73
CA TRP A 377 -0.84 29.50 14.03
C TRP A 377 -0.92 30.42 12.80
N GLN A 378 -0.99 29.83 11.61
CA GLN A 378 -1.14 30.56 10.36
C GLN A 378 -2.45 30.20 9.67
N LEU A 379 -3.20 31.22 9.24
CA LEU A 379 -4.34 31.05 8.34
C LEU A 379 -3.83 30.61 6.96
N VAL A 380 -3.97 29.33 6.65
CA VAL A 380 -3.55 28.73 5.37
C VAL A 380 -4.45 29.26 4.24
N LYS A 381 -4.04 30.37 3.63
CA LYS A 381 -4.68 30.93 2.44
C LYS A 381 -4.52 29.96 1.27
N ASN A 382 -5.65 29.46 0.75
CA ASN A 382 -5.72 28.54 -0.39
C ASN A 382 -5.41 29.27 -1.73
N ASN A 383 -4.20 29.81 -1.87
CA ASN A 383 -3.73 30.41 -3.11
C ASN A 383 -3.53 29.33 -4.19
N LYS A 384 -4.45 29.27 -5.15
CA LYS A 384 -4.19 28.61 -6.43
C LYS A 384 -3.16 29.45 -7.20
N TYR A 385 -2.13 28.79 -7.74
CA TYR A 385 -1.02 29.33 -8.54
C TYR A 385 -0.02 30.21 -7.77
N GLY A 386 1.30 30.02 -8.00
CA GLY A 386 2.24 31.15 -7.92
C GLY A 386 3.59 31.06 -7.20
N LYS A 387 4.26 29.91 -7.08
CA LYS A 387 5.73 29.78 -6.81
C LYS A 387 6.33 30.26 -5.46
N ASN A 388 7.33 29.49 -5.02
CA ASN A 388 8.56 29.87 -4.32
C ASN A 388 8.50 30.69 -3.02
N GLN A 389 8.42 30.01 -1.87
CA GLN A 389 9.44 30.11 -0.80
C GLN A 389 9.42 28.85 0.11
N ARG A 390 10.32 28.79 1.10
CA ARG A 390 10.86 27.56 1.74
C ARG A 390 9.96 26.87 2.81
N SER A 391 10.50 25.74 3.31
CA SER A 391 10.30 25.07 4.62
C SER A 391 9.06 24.17 4.88
N THR A 392 9.28 22.86 4.64
CA THR A 392 9.25 21.77 5.64
C THR A 392 8.16 21.64 6.72
N LEU A 393 7.61 20.40 6.79
CA LEU A 393 7.12 19.59 7.94
C LEU A 393 5.60 19.52 8.29
N THR A 394 5.12 18.27 8.28
CA THR A 394 4.06 17.62 9.11
C THR A 394 2.76 18.38 9.43
N SER A 395 1.60 18.01 8.84
CA SER A 395 0.63 16.99 9.34
C SER A 395 -0.12 17.38 10.63
N LYS A 396 -1.44 17.16 10.82
CA LYS A 396 -2.35 16.14 10.24
C LYS A 396 -3.84 16.51 10.53
N SER A 397 -4.78 15.64 10.13
CA SER A 397 -6.21 15.60 10.50
C SER A 397 -7.21 16.51 9.74
N ASN A 398 -8.48 16.09 9.73
CA ASN A 398 -9.63 16.80 9.14
C ASN A 398 -10.61 17.17 10.26
N ILE A 399 -11.21 18.36 10.21
CA ILE A 399 -12.43 18.70 10.96
C ILE A 399 -13.48 19.27 9.98
N THR A 400 -14.74 19.12 10.38
CA THR A 400 -16.01 19.38 9.66
C THR A 400 -16.06 20.60 8.75
N GLY A 401 -16.84 20.49 7.67
CA GLY A 401 -17.20 21.63 6.82
C GLY A 401 -18.07 22.64 7.57
N PHE A 402 -17.88 23.92 7.26
CA PHE A 402 -18.63 25.05 7.81
C PHE A 402 -19.44 25.70 6.67
N VAL A 403 -20.70 26.04 6.94
CA VAL A 403 -21.59 26.73 5.98
C VAL A 403 -21.88 28.12 6.53
N ALA A 404 -21.52 29.16 5.78
CA ALA A 404 -21.87 30.54 6.12
C ALA A 404 -23.36 30.80 5.83
N ALA A 405 -24.01 31.60 6.67
CA ALA A 405 -25.41 31.98 6.50
C ALA A 405 -25.62 32.96 5.34
N ASN A 406 -26.84 33.03 4.81
CA ASN A 406 -27.22 34.00 3.77
C ASN A 406 -27.05 35.44 4.27
N GLY A 407 -26.31 36.27 3.52
CA GLY A 407 -26.26 37.72 3.73
C GLY A 407 -24.93 38.42 3.40
N SER A 408 -23.80 37.71 3.35
CA SER A 408 -22.48 38.33 3.15
C SER A 408 -22.14 38.59 1.68
N VAL A 409 -22.03 39.86 1.28
CA VAL A 409 -21.61 40.29 -0.08
C VAL A 409 -20.10 40.63 -0.10
N PRO A 410 -19.29 40.09 -1.03
CA PRO A 410 -17.89 40.47 -1.17
C PRO A 410 -17.73 41.76 -1.98
N VAL A 411 -17.04 42.75 -1.42
CA VAL A 411 -16.73 44.04 -2.07
C VAL A 411 -15.47 43.91 -2.95
N GLY A 412 -15.53 44.43 -4.18
CA GLY A 412 -14.39 44.52 -5.11
C GLY A 412 -13.80 45.94 -5.21
N HIS A 413 -13.07 46.21 -6.31
CA HIS A 413 -12.48 47.52 -6.72
C HIS A 413 -11.21 48.00 -5.95
N THR A 414 -10.25 48.74 -6.56
CA THR A 414 -9.60 48.64 -7.90
C THR A 414 -8.26 49.43 -7.97
N GLN A 415 -7.53 49.27 -9.10
CA GLN A 415 -6.61 50.27 -9.72
C GLN A 415 -5.13 50.39 -9.25
N LYS A 416 -4.38 51.31 -9.88
CA LYS A 416 -2.93 51.27 -10.16
C LYS A 416 -2.22 52.64 -9.98
N ARG A 417 -0.87 52.59 -10.01
CA ARG A 417 0.18 53.60 -10.40
C ARG A 417 1.04 54.05 -9.21
N LYS A 418 2.26 54.62 -9.37
CA LYS A 418 3.46 54.44 -10.27
C LYS A 418 4.49 55.50 -9.77
N LEU A 419 5.69 55.57 -10.38
CA LEU A 419 6.80 56.55 -10.22
C LEU A 419 7.96 56.07 -9.33
N ASP A 420 9.22 56.51 -9.57
CA ASP A 420 10.13 56.37 -10.75
C ASP A 420 11.45 57.16 -10.47
N HIS A 421 12.62 56.57 -10.81
CA HIS A 421 14.01 57.11 -11.04
C HIS A 421 15.00 55.96 -10.69
N ASP A 422 15.98 55.48 -11.48
CA ASP A 422 17.03 56.04 -12.38
C ASP A 422 18.43 55.90 -11.71
N ASP A 423 19.48 55.33 -12.33
CA ASP A 423 19.51 54.43 -13.52
C ASP A 423 20.52 53.24 -13.34
N THR A 424 21.66 52.98 -14.02
CA THR A 424 22.52 53.74 -14.97
C THR A 424 23.09 52.85 -16.11
N ASP A 425 22.59 53.03 -17.34
CA ASP A 425 23.28 53.00 -18.66
C ASP A 425 24.37 51.92 -19.00
N LYS A 426 24.05 50.96 -19.91
CA LYS A 426 24.77 50.68 -21.20
C LYS A 426 24.54 49.30 -21.86
N ILE A 427 24.20 49.34 -23.16
CA ILE A 427 24.02 48.24 -24.15
C ILE A 427 24.30 48.87 -25.55
N PRO A 428 24.67 48.18 -26.67
CA PRO A 428 25.09 46.79 -26.94
C PRO A 428 26.48 46.66 -27.64
N ARG A 429 26.86 45.44 -28.07
CA ARG A 429 27.21 45.14 -29.49
C ARG A 429 27.25 43.63 -29.78
N LYS A 430 26.95 43.25 -31.03
CA LYS A 430 27.20 41.92 -31.62
C LYS A 430 28.41 42.02 -32.56
N MET A 431 29.23 40.97 -32.61
CA MET A 431 29.96 40.54 -33.81
C MET A 431 29.97 39.01 -33.90
N ILE A 432 30.38 38.47 -35.05
CA ILE A 432 30.15 37.09 -35.49
C ILE A 432 31.38 36.60 -36.29
N LYS A 433 31.66 35.27 -36.25
CA LYS A 433 32.60 34.50 -37.11
C LYS A 433 34.13 34.67 -36.83
N MET A 434 34.98 33.65 -37.03
CA MET A 434 34.75 32.21 -37.31
C MET A 434 35.96 31.32 -36.93
N SER A 435 35.69 30.02 -36.72
CA SER A 435 36.55 28.83 -36.96
C SER A 435 38.03 28.81 -36.52
N GLU A 436 38.31 28.05 -35.47
CA GLU A 436 39.30 26.96 -35.34
C GLU A 436 38.87 26.21 -34.06
N ASP A 437 38.24 25.03 -34.10
CA ASP A 437 38.74 23.69 -34.46
C ASP A 437 39.99 23.25 -33.66
N ILE A 438 40.01 21.97 -33.22
CA ILE A 438 40.99 21.36 -32.28
C ILE A 438 40.65 21.55 -30.77
N LEU A 439 39.38 21.43 -30.34
CA LEU A 439 39.06 21.24 -28.89
C LEU A 439 37.77 20.45 -28.54
N ASP A 440 37.14 19.71 -29.46
CA ASP A 440 35.85 19.04 -29.20
C ASP A 440 35.96 17.65 -28.54
N ASP A 441 37.18 17.10 -28.43
CA ASP A 441 37.44 15.69 -28.09
C ASP A 441 37.42 15.36 -26.58
N LEU A 442 36.88 16.26 -25.74
CA LEU A 442 36.78 16.10 -24.28
C LEU A 442 35.37 16.28 -23.70
N GLN A 443 34.32 16.39 -24.53
CA GLN A 443 32.94 16.34 -24.04
C GLN A 443 32.52 14.91 -23.69
N GLY A 444 32.73 14.53 -22.42
CA GLY A 444 32.19 13.31 -21.82
C GLY A 444 30.65 13.19 -21.93
N PRO A 445 30.09 11.98 -21.66
CA PRO A 445 28.67 11.73 -21.83
C PRO A 445 27.81 12.69 -21.00
N LYS A 446 26.69 13.13 -21.58
CA LYS A 446 25.74 14.05 -20.95
C LYS A 446 24.74 13.26 -20.11
N GLY A 447 24.47 13.73 -18.90
CA GLY A 447 23.52 13.13 -17.95
C GLY A 447 22.38 14.08 -17.58
N PHE A 448 21.64 13.73 -16.53
CA PHE A 448 20.41 14.40 -16.11
C PHE A 448 20.62 15.17 -14.80
N ILE A 449 20.16 16.41 -14.72
CA ILE A 449 20.29 17.21 -13.52
C ILE A 449 19.24 16.75 -12.50
N TRP A 450 19.67 16.41 -11.29
CA TRP A 450 18.82 15.86 -10.25
C TRP A 450 17.72 16.83 -9.83
N ASP A 451 16.47 16.36 -9.90
CA ASP A 451 15.30 17.03 -9.35
C ASP A 451 15.18 16.61 -7.87
N GLY A 452 15.65 17.50 -6.99
CA GLY A 452 15.59 17.35 -5.53
C GLY A 452 14.20 17.62 -4.93
N GLU A 453 13.24 18.17 -5.68
CA GLU A 453 11.85 18.28 -5.22
C GLU A 453 11.13 16.92 -5.33
N ASN A 454 11.52 16.11 -6.32
CA ASN A 454 10.89 14.83 -6.63
C ASN A 454 11.84 13.62 -6.54
N TYR A 455 13.08 13.77 -6.06
CA TYR A 455 14.08 12.69 -5.96
C TYR A 455 14.20 11.83 -7.23
N SER A 456 14.62 12.44 -8.34
CA SER A 456 14.68 11.77 -9.65
C SER A 456 15.83 10.77 -9.85
N CYS A 457 16.74 10.59 -8.89
CA CYS A 457 18.04 9.92 -9.09
C CYS A 457 18.00 8.52 -9.70
N ALA A 458 16.94 7.73 -9.42
CA ALA A 458 16.72 6.43 -10.07
C ALA A 458 16.52 6.57 -11.60
N TYR A 459 15.76 7.59 -12.02
CA TYR A 459 15.62 7.95 -13.43
C TYR A 459 16.91 8.53 -13.97
N ASP A 460 17.55 9.45 -13.26
CA ASP A 460 18.75 10.15 -13.76
C ASP A 460 19.89 9.16 -14.04
N SER A 461 20.12 8.23 -13.12
CA SER A 461 21.14 7.17 -13.24
C SER A 461 20.87 6.25 -14.43
N LEU A 462 19.66 5.69 -14.54
CA LEU A 462 19.31 4.73 -15.59
C LEU A 462 19.16 5.39 -16.97
N LEU A 463 18.53 6.58 -17.04
CA LEU A 463 18.33 7.29 -18.30
C LEU A 463 19.64 7.90 -18.82
N THR A 464 20.63 8.23 -17.98
CA THR A 464 21.97 8.62 -18.44
C THR A 464 22.65 7.48 -19.20
N ILE A 465 22.56 6.25 -18.70
CA ILE A 465 23.12 5.06 -19.36
C ILE A 465 22.39 4.78 -20.69
N LEU A 466 21.04 4.81 -20.69
CA LEU A 466 20.25 4.65 -21.92
C LEU A 466 20.48 5.78 -22.94
N LEU A 467 20.73 7.01 -22.49
CA LEU A 467 21.11 8.14 -23.34
C LEU A 467 22.50 7.96 -23.94
N SER A 468 23.46 7.40 -23.20
CA SER A 468 24.79 7.08 -23.73
C SER A 468 24.71 5.99 -24.81
N ILE A 469 23.96 4.91 -24.58
CA ILE A 469 23.67 3.87 -25.57
C ILE A 469 23.04 4.48 -26.84
N TRP A 470 21.97 5.26 -26.67
CA TRP A 470 21.28 5.92 -27.79
C TRP A 470 22.17 6.93 -28.53
N SER A 471 23.14 7.55 -27.85
CA SER A 471 24.05 8.52 -28.46
C SER A 471 25.17 7.89 -29.27
N GLN A 472 25.51 6.60 -29.03
CA GLN A 472 26.49 5.85 -29.82
C GLN A 472 26.01 5.62 -31.27
N ASP A 473 24.71 5.37 -31.47
CA ASP A 473 24.05 5.39 -32.77
C ASP A 473 22.59 5.84 -32.62
N CYS A 474 22.35 7.14 -32.80
CA CYS A 474 21.03 7.73 -32.63
C CYS A 474 20.06 7.47 -33.80
N VAL A 475 20.51 6.77 -34.86
CA VAL A 475 19.64 6.31 -35.96
C VAL A 475 19.13 4.91 -35.62
N LYS A 476 20.03 3.94 -35.41
CA LYS A 476 19.69 2.57 -34.99
C LYS A 476 18.88 2.55 -33.70
N TRP A 477 19.38 3.16 -32.63
CA TRP A 477 18.71 3.09 -31.32
C TRP A 477 17.39 3.87 -31.25
N LYS A 478 17.09 4.74 -32.23
CA LYS A 478 15.76 5.34 -32.38
C LYS A 478 14.75 4.34 -32.96
N GLY A 479 15.19 3.41 -33.79
CA GLY A 479 14.41 2.23 -34.20
C GLY A 479 14.26 1.25 -33.04
N ASP A 480 15.38 0.72 -32.53
CA ASP A 480 15.38 -0.30 -31.47
C ASP A 480 14.53 0.12 -30.25
N PHE A 481 14.65 1.37 -29.76
CA PHE A 481 13.83 1.85 -28.63
C PHE A 481 12.36 2.04 -29.01
N LYS A 482 12.03 2.37 -30.26
CA LYS A 482 10.63 2.48 -30.70
C LYS A 482 9.96 1.11 -30.71
N ASP A 483 10.69 0.09 -31.15
CA ASP A 483 10.16 -1.25 -31.38
C ASP A 483 10.18 -2.12 -30.11
N MET A 484 10.97 -1.77 -29.09
CA MET A 484 10.83 -2.33 -27.73
C MET A 484 9.44 -2.09 -27.12
N ASN A 485 9.01 -0.82 -27.02
CA ASN A 485 7.67 -0.43 -26.58
C ASN A 485 7.40 1.08 -26.74
N LYS A 486 6.13 1.45 -26.51
CA LYS A 486 5.61 2.84 -26.61
C LYS A 486 6.28 3.84 -25.64
N ILE A 487 6.79 3.40 -24.49
CA ILE A 487 7.46 4.26 -23.50
C ILE A 487 8.89 4.59 -23.97
N MET A 488 9.62 3.57 -24.43
CA MET A 488 10.96 3.73 -25.01
C MET A 488 10.94 4.55 -26.32
N ASN A 489 9.88 4.44 -27.14
CA ASN A 489 9.64 5.36 -28.27
C ASN A 489 9.56 6.83 -27.82
N VAL A 490 8.82 7.12 -26.74
CA VAL A 490 8.72 8.48 -26.18
C VAL A 490 10.06 8.96 -25.63
N LEU A 491 10.88 8.06 -25.06
CA LEU A 491 12.22 8.36 -24.55
C LEU A 491 13.16 8.74 -25.70
N ALA A 492 13.26 7.91 -26.73
CA ALA A 492 14.06 8.17 -27.93
C ALA A 492 13.63 9.46 -28.66
N THR A 493 12.32 9.71 -28.73
CA THR A 493 11.77 10.96 -29.26
C THR A 493 12.21 12.17 -28.42
N GLY A 494 12.18 12.05 -27.08
CA GLY A 494 12.68 13.06 -26.16
C GLY A 494 14.18 13.34 -26.31
N PHE A 495 15.00 12.29 -26.43
CA PHE A 495 16.45 12.40 -26.68
C PHE A 495 16.73 13.10 -28.02
N HIS A 496 15.98 12.76 -29.07
CA HIS A 496 16.07 13.40 -30.38
C HIS A 496 15.71 14.90 -30.32
N HIS A 497 14.66 15.28 -29.59
CA HIS A 497 14.33 16.70 -29.37
C HIS A 497 15.42 17.43 -28.57
N ALA A 498 16.00 16.79 -27.56
CA ALA A 498 17.12 17.36 -26.79
C ALA A 498 18.38 17.56 -27.65
N LYS A 499 18.76 16.57 -28.47
CA LYS A 499 19.88 16.67 -29.43
C LYS A 499 19.68 17.79 -30.46
N LEU A 500 18.43 18.11 -30.79
CA LEU A 500 18.06 19.21 -31.70
C LEU A 500 17.82 20.57 -30.97
N ASN A 501 18.08 20.67 -29.67
CA ASN A 501 17.77 21.84 -28.83
C ASN A 501 16.29 22.27 -28.86
N ARG A 502 15.37 21.36 -29.19
CA ARG A 502 13.90 21.56 -29.22
C ARG A 502 13.21 21.10 -27.92
N GLY A 503 13.99 20.84 -26.88
CA GLY A 503 13.57 20.37 -25.56
C GLY A 503 14.77 20.08 -24.67
N SER A 504 14.55 19.64 -23.43
CA SER A 504 15.61 19.25 -22.50
C SER A 504 15.53 17.76 -22.14
N LEU A 505 16.64 17.22 -21.63
CA LEU A 505 16.69 15.86 -21.08
C LEU A 505 15.72 15.73 -19.89
N GLU A 506 15.64 16.74 -19.02
CA GLU A 506 14.68 16.77 -17.91
C GLU A 506 13.23 16.76 -18.41
N SER A 507 12.92 17.38 -19.55
CA SER A 507 11.59 17.30 -20.17
C SER A 507 11.27 15.88 -20.65
N ALA A 508 12.25 15.20 -21.28
CA ALA A 508 12.11 13.79 -21.66
C ALA A 508 11.92 12.88 -20.42
N ARG A 509 12.78 13.01 -19.40
CA ARG A 509 12.66 12.31 -18.11
C ARG A 509 11.29 12.56 -17.48
N ASN A 510 10.89 13.82 -17.35
CA ASN A 510 9.67 14.20 -16.66
C ASN A 510 8.43 13.71 -17.42
N LYS A 511 8.46 13.62 -18.76
CA LYS A 511 7.41 12.99 -19.57
C LYS A 511 7.33 11.47 -19.33
N ILE A 512 8.48 10.77 -19.29
CA ILE A 512 8.54 9.34 -18.99
C ILE A 512 8.09 9.04 -17.56
N ARG A 513 8.57 9.83 -16.59
CA ARG A 513 8.12 9.81 -15.19
C ARG A 513 6.62 10.07 -15.09
N HIS A 514 6.07 10.99 -15.88
CA HIS A 514 4.63 11.27 -15.88
C HIS A 514 3.82 10.07 -16.42
N LEU A 515 4.23 9.45 -17.52
CA LEU A 515 3.58 8.25 -18.06
C LEU A 515 3.64 7.06 -17.08
N LEU A 516 4.79 6.84 -16.45
CA LEU A 516 4.98 5.80 -15.44
C LEU A 516 4.22 6.10 -14.14
N HIS A 517 4.13 7.37 -13.71
CA HIS A 517 3.30 7.79 -12.59
C HIS A 517 1.79 7.66 -12.90
N GLN A 518 1.35 7.98 -14.12
CA GLN A 518 -0.04 7.77 -14.53
C GLN A 518 -0.42 6.28 -14.46
N ARG A 519 0.47 5.38 -14.91
CA ARG A 519 0.23 3.94 -14.93
C ARG A 519 0.38 3.27 -13.56
N MET A 520 1.41 3.65 -12.78
CA MET A 520 1.81 3.00 -11.53
C MET A 520 2.33 4.03 -10.49
N PRO A 521 1.48 4.93 -9.98
CA PRO A 521 1.89 6.07 -9.13
C PRO A 521 2.49 5.67 -7.77
N GLY A 522 2.31 4.41 -7.36
CA GLY A 522 2.87 3.87 -6.11
C GLY A 522 4.24 3.20 -6.25
N LEU A 523 4.68 2.88 -7.48
CA LEU A 523 6.07 2.48 -7.77
C LEU A 523 6.89 3.68 -8.26
N PHE A 524 6.22 4.63 -8.92
CA PHE A 524 6.81 5.82 -9.52
C PHE A 524 6.21 7.10 -8.91
N PRO A 525 6.43 7.40 -7.62
CA PRO A 525 5.85 8.55 -6.94
C PRO A 525 6.40 9.90 -7.47
N TYR A 526 5.80 11.00 -7.01
CA TYR A 526 6.36 12.36 -7.06
C TYR A 526 6.60 12.86 -5.63
N GLY A 527 7.38 13.93 -5.47
CA GLY A 527 7.86 14.40 -4.16
C GLY A 527 9.05 13.60 -3.62
N LEU A 528 9.36 13.83 -2.33
CA LEU A 528 10.53 13.30 -1.61
C LEU A 528 10.42 11.79 -1.27
N VAL A 529 10.16 10.95 -2.27
CA VAL A 529 10.00 9.49 -2.12
C VAL A 529 10.82 8.78 -3.19
N GLY A 530 11.74 7.91 -2.75
CA GLY A 530 12.59 7.12 -3.63
C GLY A 530 11.80 6.21 -4.58
N THR A 531 12.30 6.08 -5.81
CA THR A 531 11.79 5.16 -6.83
C THR A 531 12.73 3.97 -6.93
N ALA A 532 12.21 2.74 -6.85
CA ALA A 532 13.04 1.54 -6.95
C ALA A 532 13.53 1.34 -8.40
N VAL A 533 14.86 1.43 -8.62
CA VAL A 533 15.41 1.49 -9.99
C VAL A 533 15.30 0.16 -10.75
N ASN A 534 15.25 -0.97 -10.05
CA ASN A 534 14.97 -2.29 -10.63
C ASN A 534 13.57 -2.37 -11.25
N GLU A 535 12.54 -1.86 -10.56
CA GLU A 535 11.19 -1.75 -11.11
C GLU A 535 11.08 -0.70 -12.22
N LEU A 536 11.86 0.38 -12.15
CA LEU A 536 11.98 1.33 -13.26
C LEU A 536 12.53 0.65 -14.52
N ALA A 537 13.62 -0.12 -14.39
CA ALA A 537 14.19 -0.87 -15.51
C ALA A 537 13.18 -1.87 -16.09
N LYS A 538 12.51 -2.68 -15.24
CA LYS A 538 11.48 -3.64 -15.68
C LYS A 538 10.37 -2.99 -16.50
N GLN A 539 9.87 -1.82 -16.06
CA GLN A 539 8.73 -1.17 -16.73
C GLN A 539 9.15 -0.32 -17.94
N LEU A 540 10.42 0.10 -18.05
CA LEU A 540 10.98 0.69 -19.26
C LEU A 540 11.32 -0.37 -20.31
N LEU A 541 11.87 -1.52 -19.90
CA LEU A 541 12.33 -2.60 -20.77
C LEU A 541 11.37 -3.79 -20.77
N ARG A 542 10.05 -3.50 -20.72
CA ARG A 542 8.98 -4.49 -20.95
C ARG A 542 8.55 -4.44 -22.42
N SER A 543 8.52 -5.60 -23.07
CA SER A 543 7.91 -5.80 -24.37
C SER A 543 6.38 -5.85 -24.26
N ASP A 544 5.66 -5.44 -25.30
CA ASP A 544 4.21 -5.67 -25.41
C ASP A 544 3.91 -7.18 -25.70
N ASN A 545 4.92 -7.97 -26.08
CA ASN A 545 4.86 -9.43 -26.33
C ASN A 545 5.69 -10.25 -25.32
N VAL A 546 5.54 -11.58 -25.33
CA VAL A 546 6.55 -12.51 -24.77
C VAL A 546 7.84 -12.39 -25.59
N ILE A 547 8.98 -12.48 -24.92
CA ILE A 547 10.32 -12.46 -25.54
C ILE A 547 11.19 -13.66 -25.13
N ALA A 548 10.84 -14.36 -24.06
CA ALA A 548 11.49 -15.60 -23.66
C ALA A 548 10.54 -16.54 -22.94
N SER A 549 10.70 -17.84 -23.20
CA SER A 549 9.87 -18.92 -22.69
C SER A 549 10.68 -19.86 -21.79
N ALA A 550 10.05 -20.35 -20.72
CA ALA A 550 10.66 -21.29 -19.79
C ALA A 550 10.31 -22.74 -20.12
N TRP A 551 11.33 -23.58 -20.23
CA TRP A 551 11.26 -24.98 -20.61
C TRP A 551 11.91 -25.88 -19.54
N GLN A 552 11.56 -27.15 -19.55
CA GLN A 552 12.31 -28.22 -18.90
C GLN A 552 12.71 -29.25 -19.95
N GLN A 553 13.97 -29.67 -19.95
CA GLN A 553 14.51 -30.69 -20.86
C GLN A 553 15.14 -31.81 -20.02
N CYS A 554 14.77 -33.07 -20.29
CA CYS A 554 15.52 -34.21 -19.77
C CYS A 554 16.84 -34.38 -20.52
N ILE A 555 17.90 -34.73 -19.82
CA ILE A 555 19.25 -34.85 -20.40
C ILE A 555 19.50 -36.23 -21.04
N GLU A 556 18.75 -37.25 -20.62
CA GLU A 556 18.95 -38.64 -21.06
C GLU A 556 18.05 -39.03 -22.24
N CYS A 557 16.81 -38.52 -22.29
CA CYS A 557 15.86 -38.79 -23.38
C CYS A 557 15.45 -37.53 -24.18
N GLU A 558 16.08 -36.38 -23.92
CA GLU A 558 15.82 -35.07 -24.54
C GLU A 558 14.38 -34.53 -24.42
N ASN A 559 13.45 -35.27 -23.80
CA ASN A 559 12.04 -34.92 -23.73
C ASN A 559 11.83 -33.55 -23.05
N GLU A 560 11.11 -32.68 -23.75
CA GLU A 560 10.84 -31.31 -23.31
C GLU A 560 9.43 -31.10 -22.78
N SER A 561 9.28 -30.11 -21.89
CA SER A 561 7.98 -29.57 -21.50
C SER A 561 8.07 -28.07 -21.24
N ASN A 562 7.11 -27.31 -21.75
CA ASN A 562 7.00 -25.86 -21.52
C ASN A 562 6.35 -25.61 -20.14
N LEU A 563 6.87 -24.64 -19.37
CA LEU A 563 6.40 -24.33 -18.01
C LEU A 563 5.32 -23.25 -17.95
N HIS A 564 4.96 -22.62 -19.08
CA HIS A 564 4.04 -21.47 -19.18
C HIS A 564 4.42 -20.32 -18.22
N ASN A 565 5.73 -20.07 -18.07
CA ASN A 565 6.29 -19.03 -17.21
C ASN A 565 7.04 -18.02 -18.07
N ASP A 566 6.27 -17.25 -18.82
CA ASP A 566 6.74 -16.49 -19.97
C ASP A 566 7.24 -15.08 -19.57
N LEU A 567 8.43 -14.72 -20.06
CA LEU A 567 9.07 -13.45 -19.78
C LEU A 567 8.75 -12.41 -20.85
N GLN A 568 8.32 -11.23 -20.38
CA GLN A 568 8.03 -10.05 -21.20
C GLN A 568 9.04 -8.90 -20.98
N THR A 569 10.19 -9.14 -20.35
CA THR A 569 11.14 -8.06 -20.03
C THR A 569 12.59 -8.51 -20.09
N CYS A 570 13.46 -7.62 -20.57
CA CYS A 570 14.90 -7.85 -20.69
C CYS A 570 15.66 -7.68 -19.36
N VAL A 571 14.95 -7.70 -18.22
CA VAL A 571 15.51 -7.50 -16.88
C VAL A 571 15.47 -8.81 -16.10
N ILE A 572 16.64 -9.41 -15.93
CA ILE A 572 16.84 -10.67 -15.20
C ILE A 572 17.14 -10.36 -13.73
N GLN A 573 16.51 -11.08 -12.79
CA GLN A 573 16.78 -10.94 -11.35
C GLN A 573 17.82 -11.94 -10.86
N CYS A 574 18.85 -11.44 -10.17
CA CYS A 574 19.96 -12.20 -9.60
C CYS A 574 19.87 -12.26 -8.05
N ASP A 575 18.68 -12.61 -7.54
CA ASP A 575 18.35 -12.52 -6.10
C ASP A 575 18.98 -13.59 -5.19
N TYR A 576 19.56 -14.64 -5.78
CA TYR A 576 20.11 -15.79 -5.05
C TYR A 576 21.56 -16.10 -5.45
N ASP A 577 22.17 -15.22 -6.25
CA ASP A 577 23.55 -15.36 -6.71
C ASP A 577 24.54 -14.73 -5.72
N ARG A 578 25.63 -15.44 -5.44
CA ARG A 578 26.71 -14.99 -4.55
C ARG A 578 28.08 -15.37 -5.08
N ASP A 579 29.06 -14.53 -4.79
CA ASP A 579 30.51 -14.69 -5.02
C ASP A 579 30.94 -14.98 -6.48
N CYS A 580 30.00 -15.14 -7.41
CA CYS A 580 30.21 -15.40 -8.82
C CYS A 580 30.32 -14.10 -9.64
N THR A 581 30.31 -14.20 -10.97
CA THR A 581 30.26 -13.03 -11.86
C THR A 581 28.88 -12.90 -12.50
N THR A 582 28.56 -11.72 -13.02
CA THR A 582 27.35 -11.47 -13.82
C THR A 582 27.19 -12.42 -15.02
N SER A 583 28.30 -12.87 -15.61
CA SER A 583 28.28 -13.89 -16.68
C SER A 583 27.80 -15.25 -16.15
N VAL A 584 28.22 -15.65 -14.94
CA VAL A 584 27.77 -16.89 -14.29
C VAL A 584 26.30 -16.78 -13.84
N CYS A 585 25.86 -15.64 -13.31
CA CYS A 585 24.44 -15.41 -12.99
C CYS A 585 23.55 -15.60 -14.24
N LEU A 586 24.01 -15.07 -15.38
CA LEU A 586 23.33 -15.22 -16.67
C LEU A 586 23.27 -16.69 -17.11
N GLN A 587 24.40 -17.41 -17.06
CA GLN A 587 24.46 -18.82 -17.46
C GLN A 587 23.49 -19.71 -16.65
N LYS A 588 23.43 -19.55 -15.32
CA LYS A 588 22.44 -20.26 -14.47
C LYS A 588 21.00 -19.93 -14.89
N ARG A 589 20.71 -18.67 -15.24
CA ARG A 589 19.36 -18.26 -15.66
C ARG A 589 18.98 -18.81 -17.04
N PHE A 590 19.95 -19.10 -17.90
CA PHE A 590 19.74 -19.82 -19.16
C PHE A 590 19.57 -21.33 -19.00
N ARG A 591 20.37 -21.98 -18.14
CA ARG A 591 20.31 -23.42 -17.87
C ARG A 591 20.71 -23.75 -16.42
N GLU A 592 19.80 -24.35 -15.66
CA GLU A 592 20.03 -24.77 -14.27
C GLU A 592 19.42 -26.15 -13.98
N ARG A 593 20.23 -27.05 -13.40
CA ARG A 593 19.81 -28.41 -12.99
C ARG A 593 18.69 -28.34 -11.95
N HIS A 594 17.52 -28.90 -12.23
CA HIS A 594 16.41 -28.85 -11.29
C HIS A 594 16.68 -29.77 -10.07
N PRO A 595 16.84 -29.24 -8.85
CA PRO A 595 17.53 -29.95 -7.75
C PRO A 595 16.79 -31.14 -7.14
N ARG A 596 15.56 -31.45 -7.61
CA ARG A 596 14.67 -32.48 -7.04
C ARG A 596 13.69 -33.13 -8.03
N ARG A 597 13.74 -32.84 -9.34
CA ARG A 597 12.72 -33.32 -10.30
C ARG A 597 13.40 -34.20 -11.34
N ARG A 598 12.83 -35.38 -11.55
CA ARG A 598 13.27 -36.38 -12.51
C ARG A 598 12.31 -36.44 -13.71
N CYS A 599 12.79 -37.02 -14.80
CA CYS A 599 12.03 -37.19 -16.03
C CYS A 599 10.89 -38.19 -15.86
N ALA A 600 9.68 -37.80 -16.27
CA ALA A 600 8.50 -38.67 -16.19
C ALA A 600 8.54 -39.88 -17.15
N GLN A 601 9.55 -39.98 -18.03
CA GLN A 601 9.73 -41.09 -18.98
C GLN A 601 10.88 -42.04 -18.61
N CYS A 602 12.01 -41.52 -18.08
CA CYS A 602 13.21 -42.32 -17.80
C CYS A 602 13.80 -42.17 -16.39
N ASP A 603 13.17 -41.39 -15.50
CA ASP A 603 13.71 -40.95 -14.18
C ASP A 603 15.05 -40.19 -14.23
N GLY A 604 15.47 -39.82 -15.44
CA GLY A 604 16.67 -39.05 -15.71
C GLY A 604 16.65 -37.61 -15.23
N GLU A 605 17.81 -36.95 -15.25
CA GLU A 605 17.93 -35.57 -14.77
C GLU A 605 17.32 -34.54 -15.73
N ILE A 606 16.85 -33.42 -15.16
CA ILE A 606 16.19 -32.31 -15.86
C ILE A 606 16.96 -31.02 -15.65
N ASP A 607 17.25 -30.30 -16.74
CA ASP A 607 17.58 -28.88 -16.69
C ASP A 607 16.32 -28.02 -16.89
N ASN A 608 16.18 -26.96 -16.09
CA ASN A 608 15.36 -25.80 -16.44
C ASN A 608 16.11 -25.00 -17.51
N ILE A 609 15.45 -24.60 -18.60
CA ILE A 609 16.05 -23.86 -19.71
C ILE A 609 15.22 -22.62 -20.02
N MET A 610 15.87 -21.49 -20.25
CA MET A 610 15.25 -20.25 -20.72
C MET A 610 15.67 -20.01 -22.17
N ARG A 611 14.71 -19.90 -23.09
CA ARG A 611 14.95 -19.63 -24.52
C ARG A 611 14.39 -18.26 -24.88
N PHE A 612 15.12 -17.45 -25.64
CA PHE A 612 14.60 -16.17 -26.14
C PHE A 612 13.85 -16.39 -27.46
N ASP A 613 12.53 -16.22 -27.43
CA ASP A 613 11.68 -16.17 -28.63
C ASP A 613 11.96 -14.89 -29.45
N VAL A 614 12.48 -13.84 -28.80
CA VAL A 614 12.97 -12.60 -29.43
C VAL A 614 14.24 -12.13 -28.73
N LEU A 615 15.40 -12.23 -29.41
CA LEU A 615 16.71 -11.86 -28.88
C LEU A 615 16.81 -10.35 -28.50
N PRO A 616 17.02 -10.00 -27.21
CA PRO A 616 16.96 -8.60 -26.76
C PRO A 616 18.22 -7.81 -27.11
N LYS A 617 18.06 -6.54 -27.51
CA LYS A 617 19.20 -5.65 -27.86
C LYS A 617 19.87 -5.01 -26.64
N ILE A 618 19.16 -4.88 -25.53
CA ILE A 618 19.66 -4.48 -24.21
C ILE A 618 19.27 -5.57 -23.23
N LEU A 619 20.21 -5.97 -22.36
CA LEU A 619 19.95 -6.86 -21.24
C LEU A 619 20.35 -6.17 -19.93
N VAL A 620 19.53 -6.32 -18.89
CA VAL A 620 19.81 -5.75 -17.57
C VAL A 620 19.77 -6.83 -16.52
N LEU A 621 20.79 -6.87 -15.67
CA LEU A 621 20.79 -7.70 -14.47
C LEU A 621 20.44 -6.83 -13.26
N ALA A 622 19.36 -7.19 -12.58
CA ALA A 622 18.96 -6.57 -11.32
C ALA A 622 19.62 -7.32 -10.15
N MET A 623 20.45 -6.60 -9.40
CA MET A 623 21.34 -7.18 -8.39
C MET A 623 20.79 -6.91 -6.98
N SER A 624 20.80 -7.95 -6.15
CA SER A 624 20.31 -7.92 -4.76
C SER A 624 21.38 -8.30 -3.73
N ASP A 625 22.55 -8.78 -4.18
CA ASP A 625 23.70 -9.13 -3.34
C ASP A 625 24.97 -8.45 -3.89
N ALA A 626 25.81 -7.90 -3.01
CA ALA A 626 26.98 -7.12 -3.36
C ALA A 626 28.24 -7.96 -3.67
N SER A 627 28.18 -9.29 -3.43
CA SER A 627 29.29 -10.22 -3.72
C SER A 627 29.45 -10.56 -5.20
N VAL A 628 28.45 -10.27 -6.04
CA VAL A 628 28.47 -10.61 -7.47
C VAL A 628 29.34 -9.61 -8.25
N ARG A 629 30.39 -10.13 -8.88
CA ARG A 629 31.39 -9.37 -9.64
C ARG A 629 30.90 -9.01 -11.04
N VAL A 630 31.12 -7.76 -11.46
CA VAL A 630 30.58 -7.25 -12.73
C VAL A 630 31.54 -7.50 -13.90
N SER A 631 31.21 -8.48 -14.74
CA SER A 631 31.98 -8.79 -15.95
C SER A 631 31.79 -7.74 -17.04
N LYS A 632 32.89 -7.37 -17.70
CA LYS A 632 32.94 -6.33 -18.75
C LYS A 632 32.22 -6.72 -20.05
N LYS A 633 32.03 -8.03 -20.26
CA LYS A 633 31.23 -8.64 -21.33
C LYS A 633 30.45 -9.82 -20.75
N ILE A 634 29.32 -10.14 -21.36
CA ILE A 634 28.54 -11.36 -21.13
C ILE A 634 28.20 -12.00 -22.49
N SER A 635 27.98 -13.31 -22.52
CA SER A 635 27.66 -14.03 -23.76
C SER A 635 26.89 -15.32 -23.52
N PHE A 636 26.06 -15.70 -24.48
CA PHE A 636 25.34 -16.97 -24.54
C PHE A 636 25.27 -17.48 -25.99
N HIS A 637 24.86 -18.74 -26.15
CA HIS A 637 24.64 -19.35 -27.47
C HIS A 637 23.17 -19.24 -27.87
N ASP A 638 22.93 -18.95 -29.15
CA ASP A 638 21.62 -18.77 -29.78
C ASP A 638 21.73 -19.37 -31.20
N ASP A 639 21.02 -20.47 -31.47
CA ASP A 639 21.12 -21.30 -32.69
C ASP A 639 22.55 -21.47 -33.25
N GLY A 640 23.46 -21.90 -32.37
CA GLY A 640 24.88 -22.14 -32.68
C GLY A 640 25.76 -20.89 -32.75
N SER A 641 25.17 -19.70 -32.84
CA SER A 641 25.89 -18.41 -32.83
C SER A 641 26.18 -17.95 -31.40
N VAL A 642 27.32 -17.28 -31.18
CA VAL A 642 27.65 -16.66 -29.89
C VAL A 642 27.18 -15.21 -29.89
N VAL A 643 26.16 -14.90 -29.11
CA VAL A 643 25.71 -13.52 -28.89
C VAL A 643 26.52 -12.91 -27.74
N VAL A 644 27.20 -11.80 -28.01
CA VAL A 644 28.03 -11.09 -27.04
C VAL A 644 27.43 -9.71 -26.75
N PHE A 645 27.35 -9.34 -25.48
CA PHE A 645 26.95 -7.99 -25.06
C PHE A 645 28.09 -7.32 -24.29
N GLY A 646 28.37 -6.06 -24.60
CA GLY A 646 29.33 -5.23 -23.86
C GLY A 646 28.65 -4.49 -22.70
N LEU A 647 29.39 -4.29 -21.60
CA LEU A 647 28.95 -3.45 -20.50
C LEU A 647 28.78 -1.99 -20.97
N LYS A 648 27.60 -1.40 -20.75
CA LYS A 648 27.28 -0.01 -21.11
C LYS A 648 27.09 0.89 -19.89
N GLY A 649 26.79 0.33 -18.72
CA GLY A 649 26.80 1.07 -17.46
C GLY A 649 26.30 0.28 -16.26
N ILE A 650 26.47 0.87 -15.07
CA ILE A 650 26.15 0.29 -13.77
C ILE A 650 25.44 1.36 -12.93
N VAL A 651 24.35 0.99 -12.27
CA VAL A 651 23.65 1.85 -11.29
C VAL A 651 23.92 1.34 -9.89
N TYR A 652 24.38 2.23 -9.01
CA TYR A 652 24.69 1.96 -7.60
C TYR A 652 23.69 2.62 -6.66
N PHE A 653 23.53 2.06 -5.46
CA PHE A 653 22.67 2.60 -4.39
C PHE A 653 23.37 2.64 -3.04
N GLY A 654 23.08 3.70 -2.29
CA GLY A 654 23.59 4.00 -0.96
C GLY A 654 23.13 5.40 -0.55
N ASP A 655 23.06 5.71 0.73
CA ASP A 655 22.68 7.03 1.26
C ASP A 655 21.35 7.58 0.68
N PHE A 656 20.40 6.68 0.38
CA PHE A 656 19.12 6.96 -0.27
C PHE A 656 19.20 7.62 -1.67
N HIS A 657 20.38 7.64 -2.31
CA HIS A 657 20.61 8.29 -3.60
C HIS A 657 21.30 7.36 -4.60
N TYR A 658 20.66 7.15 -5.76
CA TYR A 658 21.24 6.38 -6.87
C TYR A 658 22.28 7.19 -7.63
N THR A 659 23.36 6.52 -8.03
CA THR A 659 24.42 7.06 -8.91
C THR A 659 24.72 6.08 -10.05
N ALA A 660 25.39 6.54 -11.11
CA ALA A 660 25.73 5.73 -12.27
C ALA A 660 27.22 5.78 -12.62
N ARG A 661 27.73 4.68 -13.16
CA ARG A 661 28.89 4.65 -14.06
C ARG A 661 28.43 4.38 -15.48
N VAL A 662 28.89 5.19 -16.42
CA VAL A 662 28.60 5.11 -17.86
C VAL A 662 29.84 4.57 -18.57
N CYS A 663 29.70 3.51 -19.35
CA CYS A 663 30.79 2.88 -20.10
C CYS A 663 30.67 3.20 -21.59
N THR A 664 31.50 4.11 -22.09
CA THR A 664 31.46 4.57 -23.49
C THR A 664 32.85 4.96 -23.99
N GLY A 665 33.16 4.69 -25.26
CA GLY A 665 34.49 4.94 -25.84
C GLY A 665 35.63 4.15 -25.19
N GLY A 666 35.34 3.02 -24.52
CA GLY A 666 36.31 2.29 -23.71
C GLY A 666 36.59 2.91 -22.32
N SER A 667 35.98 4.07 -22.02
CA SER A 667 36.18 4.83 -20.79
C SER A 667 34.98 4.74 -19.84
N VAL A 668 35.22 4.93 -18.55
CA VAL A 668 34.19 4.94 -17.50
C VAL A 668 34.03 6.35 -16.94
N TRP A 669 32.76 6.77 -16.80
CA TRP A 669 32.40 8.11 -16.36
C TRP A 669 31.36 8.03 -15.23
N PHE A 670 31.62 8.69 -14.11
CA PHE A 670 30.74 8.77 -12.95
C PHE A 670 29.68 9.87 -13.10
N HIS A 671 28.46 9.61 -12.64
CA HIS A 671 27.34 10.56 -12.66
C HIS A 671 26.46 10.41 -11.41
N ASP A 672 26.19 11.51 -10.72
CA ASP A 672 25.26 11.57 -9.57
C ASP A 672 24.08 12.54 -9.77
N GLY A 673 24.13 13.38 -10.82
CA GLY A 673 23.14 14.41 -11.14
C GLY A 673 23.09 15.59 -10.15
N MET A 674 23.78 15.50 -9.00
CA MET A 674 23.79 16.48 -7.91
C MET A 674 25.02 17.39 -7.97
N VAL A 675 26.21 16.78 -8.01
CA VAL A 675 27.51 17.44 -8.12
C VAL A 675 27.98 17.43 -9.58
N THR A 676 27.77 16.32 -10.29
CA THR A 676 28.14 16.21 -11.72
C THR A 676 27.20 17.01 -12.63
N GLY A 677 25.98 17.32 -12.15
CA GLY A 677 24.99 18.15 -12.83
C GLY A 677 24.64 17.65 -14.23
N ARG A 678 25.03 18.40 -15.28
CA ARG A 678 24.81 18.01 -16.69
C ARG A 678 25.84 17.01 -17.22
N GLY A 679 27.05 16.98 -16.65
CA GLY A 679 28.16 16.16 -17.11
C GLY A 679 28.23 14.81 -16.42
N CYS A 680 29.19 13.99 -16.87
CA CYS A 680 29.72 12.86 -16.12
C CYS A 680 31.23 13.09 -15.95
N THR A 681 31.76 12.79 -14.76
CA THR A 681 33.19 12.95 -14.43
C THR A 681 33.96 11.74 -14.95
N TYR A 682 35.07 11.93 -15.66
CA TYR A 682 35.95 10.83 -16.06
C TYR A 682 36.56 10.15 -14.83
N GLU A 683 36.58 8.81 -14.79
CA GLU A 683 37.33 8.05 -13.79
C GLU A 683 38.62 7.48 -14.38
N LYS A 684 38.52 6.41 -15.18
CA LYS A 684 39.64 5.72 -15.85
C LYS A 684 39.10 4.81 -16.99
N LYS A 685 39.97 4.09 -17.72
CA LYS A 685 39.52 3.20 -18.80
C LYS A 685 38.86 1.94 -18.24
N LEU A 686 37.88 1.37 -18.94
CA LEU A 686 37.20 0.13 -18.54
C LEU A 686 38.15 -1.09 -18.50
N SER A 687 39.25 -1.04 -19.27
CA SER A 687 40.35 -2.01 -19.16
C SER A 687 41.00 -2.01 -17.77
N GLU A 688 41.13 -0.84 -17.14
CA GLU A 688 41.89 -0.60 -15.91
C GLU A 688 41.08 -0.84 -14.62
N PHE A 689 39.78 -1.13 -14.71
CA PHE A 689 38.97 -1.61 -13.59
C PHE A 689 39.11 -3.13 -13.40
N THR A 690 39.07 -3.63 -12.18
CA THR A 690 38.74 -5.05 -11.93
C THR A 690 37.22 -5.26 -11.89
N ASP A 691 36.75 -6.47 -12.18
CA ASP A 691 35.31 -6.84 -12.07
C ASP A 691 34.77 -6.62 -10.63
N ALA A 692 35.65 -6.63 -9.62
CA ALA A 692 35.32 -6.30 -8.23
C ALA A 692 35.17 -4.78 -8.01
N GLU A 693 36.07 -3.94 -8.53
CA GLU A 693 35.94 -2.46 -8.47
C GLU A 693 34.70 -1.93 -9.20
N LEU A 694 34.19 -2.68 -10.18
CA LEU A 694 32.92 -2.37 -10.85
C LEU A 694 31.70 -2.70 -9.98
N SER A 695 31.86 -3.45 -8.87
CA SER A 695 30.75 -3.92 -8.02
C SER A 695 30.39 -2.93 -6.90
N THR A 696 31.24 -1.93 -6.64
CA THR A 696 30.97 -0.82 -5.71
C THR A 696 31.46 0.51 -6.28
N CYS A 697 30.89 1.62 -5.83
CA CYS A 697 31.32 2.97 -6.20
C CYS A 697 31.05 3.94 -5.04
N ASN A 698 32.08 4.61 -4.53
CA ASN A 698 31.97 5.62 -3.46
C ASN A 698 31.13 5.17 -2.25
N GLY A 699 31.37 3.94 -1.77
CA GLY A 699 30.63 3.32 -0.65
C GLY A 699 29.29 2.67 -1.04
N LYS A 700 28.81 2.87 -2.27
CA LYS A 700 27.53 2.37 -2.78
C LYS A 700 27.66 1.02 -3.48
N THR A 701 26.64 0.18 -3.41
CA THR A 701 26.61 -1.17 -3.99
C THR A 701 25.80 -1.23 -5.28
N THR A 702 26.17 -2.12 -6.21
CA THR A 702 25.45 -2.30 -7.49
C THR A 702 23.99 -2.70 -7.26
N SER A 703 23.07 -2.02 -7.97
CA SER A 703 21.64 -2.36 -8.05
C SER A 703 21.22 -2.82 -9.45
N LEU A 704 21.85 -2.27 -10.50
CA LEU A 704 21.65 -2.71 -11.90
C LEU A 704 22.96 -2.76 -12.65
N VAL A 705 23.12 -3.75 -13.52
CA VAL A 705 24.16 -3.80 -14.55
C VAL A 705 23.51 -3.84 -15.92
N ILE A 706 23.89 -2.91 -16.81
CA ILE A 706 23.27 -2.72 -18.12
C ILE A 706 24.26 -3.10 -19.23
N TYR A 707 23.84 -4.04 -20.06
CA TYR A 707 24.58 -4.56 -21.21
C TYR A 707 23.81 -4.30 -22.51
N ALA A 708 24.52 -4.14 -23.62
CA ALA A 708 23.92 -4.09 -24.96
C ALA A 708 24.84 -4.71 -26.01
N GLN A 709 24.23 -5.13 -27.13
CA GLN A 709 24.93 -5.59 -28.33
C GLN A 709 25.75 -4.44 -28.94
#